data_AF-A0A165BSG1-F1
#
_entry.id   AF-A0A165BSG1-F1
#
_cell.length_a   1.000
_cell.length_b   1.000
_cell.length_c   1.000
_cell.angle_alpha   90.00
_cell.angle_beta   90.00
_cell.angle_gamma   90.00
#
_symmetry.space_group_name_H-M   'P 1'
#
loop_
_entity.id
_entity.type
_entity.pdbx_description
1 polymer ?
#
loop_
_entity_poly.entity_id
_entity_poly.type
_entity_poly.pdbx_seq_one_letter_code
_entity_poly.pdbx_strand_id
1 'polypeptide(L)'
;MAWLARAPRATPLILLLLFLLLTTTTAATDDAPEPDDGPDRNEDAPPRPMTPPGPEPAHARRQVREHQVDADDGLHQQQSWMLSEYAPFAIFPDVARFYVRRWTSATTSWISPNCPASSLPSPPSRIGPSACACPGSSGEPESVYGQMEIEHLWTWCADWRDLVGRETGFQRLFIPDIWNGQGPCPRFTQTSVLHRMPNQVVQAGNWFRIDPRPRAMMEDQEDIDNTLIPSLFRGNQANRLPELDRAVFQGAPSLQLLTEAWASWVQSVLERRGYIVMELVWNLAHSWLSVGRPDLWERLRNMRYFGASPLGAWFDRTLESAGTIRRLIRLGVPVYYRWDDGEHGGYPELADLRPRAPPRDEAQGVVMPPLSPHRPGHHAERFYHRYSHRSPVRSAFATTLDGRPLHVSREEMAYLTDNDPAARPPPLRFQDTQGSSPVPGPSRRRARSTRRASQASSASRPDLDSSSQASGASKKGSLASRLSSPPPNTRSPVPDATHTADNDDASWEFVFGETHERALRAYEADAHAGLLPHHEDRVAFAIQHGMAFNTGRERVIEAVDGMDTDNDADVDILMTAEVEVHNVEPSLAIAETTPLADRYTTWEAGARAILARPHGRAAIMRGGLIARIAVELGMTERAVMFGPSANAFDIPNDHAIQAPGGRTLIDDYLSDSEVAIILGQVGFRGDSLWPDEATFRSNGWEGVWTGWHEAWFTETLALLRNPEVCPTSRRDQWRSTMRHLRYKSSTAPSNNA
;
A
#
# COMPACT_ATOMS: atom_id res chain seq x y z
N MET A 1 51.91 -60.33 -12.54
CA MET A 1 52.11 -59.76 -11.19
C MET A 1 51.01 -58.71 -10.95
N ALA A 2 50.28 -58.85 -9.85
CA ALA A 2 49.39 -57.89 -9.16
C ALA A 2 48.32 -57.15 -10.02
N TRP A 3 47.05 -57.57 -10.12
CA TRP A 3 45.96 -57.61 -9.12
C TRP A 3 45.62 -56.25 -8.48
N LEU A 4 44.54 -55.60 -8.94
CA LEU A 4 43.42 -55.15 -8.08
C LEU A 4 42.26 -54.57 -8.91
N ALA A 5 41.11 -55.24 -8.78
CA ALA A 5 39.81 -54.87 -9.31
C ALA A 5 39.07 -53.93 -8.36
N ARG A 6 38.21 -53.05 -8.89
CA ARG A 6 37.06 -52.46 -8.16
C ARG A 6 35.84 -52.41 -9.06
N ALA A 7 34.87 -53.27 -8.72
CA ALA A 7 33.47 -53.23 -9.12
C ALA A 7 32.67 -52.32 -8.16
N PRO A 8 31.45 -51.86 -8.53
CA PRO A 8 30.68 -50.91 -7.74
C PRO A 8 29.94 -51.61 -6.59
N ARG A 9 29.93 -50.98 -5.41
CA ARG A 9 29.14 -51.41 -4.25
C ARG A 9 27.80 -50.68 -4.22
N ALA A 10 26.73 -51.42 -4.48
CA ALA A 10 25.38 -51.10 -4.06
C ALA A 10 25.19 -51.46 -2.58
N THR A 11 24.34 -50.70 -1.87
CA THR A 11 23.71 -50.96 -0.55
C THR A 11 24.64 -51.03 0.67
N PRO A 12 24.47 -50.10 1.65
CA PRO A 12 23.51 -50.37 2.73
C PRO A 12 22.81 -49.10 3.26
N LEU A 13 21.55 -48.88 2.86
CA LEU A 13 20.66 -47.94 3.57
C LEU A 13 19.33 -48.60 4.00
N ILE A 14 19.09 -49.84 3.55
CA ILE A 14 17.83 -50.57 3.79
C ILE A 14 17.86 -51.39 5.10
N LEU A 15 19.05 -51.64 5.67
CA LEU A 15 19.19 -52.43 6.91
C LEU A 15 19.06 -51.62 8.21
N LEU A 16 19.11 -50.28 8.14
CA LEU A 16 18.88 -49.42 9.31
C LEU A 16 17.38 -49.13 9.55
N LEU A 17 16.57 -49.13 8.48
CA LEU A 17 15.12 -48.92 8.55
C LEU A 17 14.34 -50.15 9.02
N LEU A 18 14.90 -51.36 8.87
CA LEU A 18 14.28 -52.61 9.34
C LEU A 18 14.54 -52.91 10.82
N PHE A 19 15.51 -52.24 11.47
CA PHE A 19 15.78 -52.42 12.90
C PHE A 19 14.98 -51.47 13.81
N LEU A 20 14.42 -50.39 13.27
CA LEU A 20 13.59 -49.44 14.02
C LEU A 20 12.08 -49.79 14.03
N LEU A 21 11.67 -50.81 13.27
CA LEU A 21 10.26 -51.22 13.14
C LEU A 21 9.87 -52.47 13.96
N LEU A 22 10.74 -52.96 14.85
CA LEU A 22 10.51 -54.22 15.59
C LEU A 22 10.58 -54.15 17.12
N THR A 23 10.50 -52.95 17.73
CA THR A 23 10.45 -52.84 19.20
C THR A 23 9.36 -51.89 19.69
N THR A 24 8.08 -52.22 19.47
CA THR A 24 6.97 -51.76 20.33
C THR A 24 5.74 -52.67 20.17
N THR A 25 5.75 -53.84 20.82
CA THR A 25 4.52 -54.56 21.16
C THR A 25 4.61 -55.20 22.55
N THR A 26 3.47 -55.19 23.25
CA THR A 26 3.14 -55.67 24.61
C THR A 26 3.33 -54.61 25.71
N ALA A 27 2.38 -54.33 26.61
CA ALA A 27 1.19 -55.09 27.00
C ALA A 27 0.05 -54.16 27.49
N ALA A 28 -1.17 -54.62 27.29
CA ALA A 28 -2.40 -54.10 27.87
C ALA A 28 -2.49 -54.41 29.37
N THR A 29 -3.08 -53.49 30.12
CA THR A 29 -3.90 -53.79 31.31
C THR A 29 -5.08 -52.83 31.37
N ASP A 30 -6.20 -53.44 31.70
CA ASP A 30 -7.58 -52.96 31.77
C ASP A 30 -7.85 -51.77 32.72
N ASP A 31 -9.06 -51.26 32.54
CA ASP A 31 -9.90 -50.49 33.46
C ASP A 31 -9.65 -48.97 33.61
N ALA A 32 -10.32 -48.21 32.75
CA ALA A 32 -10.81 -46.87 33.10
C ALA A 32 -12.26 -46.69 32.58
N PRO A 33 -13.20 -46.22 33.41
CA PRO A 33 -14.63 -46.16 33.08
C PRO A 33 -14.95 -45.01 32.12
N GLU A 34 -15.96 -45.24 31.27
CA GLU A 34 -16.53 -44.25 30.35
C GLU A 34 -16.96 -42.95 31.09
N PRO A 35 -16.72 -41.77 30.51
CA PRO A 35 -17.30 -40.54 31.02
C PRO A 35 -18.78 -40.50 30.64
N ASP A 36 -19.59 -40.56 31.69
CA ASP A 36 -21.03 -40.32 31.70
C ASP A 36 -21.34 -38.93 31.12
N ASP A 37 -21.99 -38.90 29.95
CA ASP A 37 -22.55 -37.70 29.32
C ASP A 37 -23.78 -37.23 30.12
N GLY A 38 -23.52 -36.52 31.22
CA GLY A 38 -24.52 -35.78 31.98
C GLY A 38 -24.63 -34.32 31.50
N PRO A 39 -25.85 -33.80 31.24
CA PRO A 39 -26.05 -32.38 30.97
C PRO A 39 -26.06 -31.58 32.29
N ASP A 40 -25.65 -30.31 32.20
CA ASP A 40 -25.75 -29.26 33.22
C ASP A 40 -24.89 -29.39 34.49
N ARG A 41 -23.82 -28.57 34.54
CA ARG A 41 -23.53 -27.60 35.62
C ARG A 41 -22.09 -27.07 35.51
N ASN A 42 -21.95 -25.87 34.96
CA ASN A 42 -20.72 -25.09 35.06
C ASN A 42 -21.05 -23.66 35.52
N GLU A 43 -21.77 -23.54 36.65
CA GLU A 43 -22.15 -22.25 37.25
C GLU A 43 -21.28 -21.80 38.44
N ASP A 44 -20.30 -22.60 38.90
CA ASP A 44 -19.54 -22.27 40.12
C ASP A 44 -18.02 -22.22 39.89
N ALA A 45 -17.57 -21.37 38.97
CA ALA A 45 -16.19 -20.89 39.01
C ALA A 45 -16.08 -19.83 40.12
N PRO A 46 -15.25 -20.02 41.17
CA PRO A 46 -15.13 -19.04 42.24
C PRO A 46 -14.59 -17.71 41.68
N PRO A 47 -15.13 -16.55 42.10
CA PRO A 47 -14.67 -15.26 41.64
C PRO A 47 -13.18 -15.08 41.98
N ARG A 48 -12.41 -14.56 41.01
CA ARG A 48 -11.00 -14.22 41.20
C ARG A 48 -10.85 -13.30 42.44
N PRO A 49 -9.83 -13.50 43.29
CA PRO A 49 -9.62 -12.67 44.47
C PRO A 49 -9.41 -11.21 44.06
N MET A 50 -10.26 -10.35 44.60
CA MET A 50 -10.25 -8.90 44.40
C MET A 50 -9.04 -8.27 45.09
N THR A 51 -8.21 -7.55 44.33
CA THR A 51 -7.27 -6.60 44.92
C THR A 51 -7.98 -5.24 44.98
N PRO A 52 -8.12 -4.60 46.14
CA PRO A 52 -8.73 -3.27 46.21
C PRO A 52 -7.90 -2.28 45.37
N PRO A 53 -8.53 -1.29 44.71
CA PRO A 53 -7.80 -0.29 43.93
C PRO A 53 -6.81 0.43 44.84
N GLY A 54 -5.52 0.26 44.53
CA GLY A 54 -4.44 0.94 45.24
C GLY A 54 -4.52 2.45 45.03
N PRO A 55 -3.90 3.25 45.92
CA PRO A 55 -3.74 4.68 45.66
C PRO A 55 -3.00 4.89 44.33
N GLU A 56 -3.44 5.90 43.57
CA GLU A 56 -2.83 6.32 42.31
C GLU A 56 -1.29 6.27 42.40
N PRO A 57 -0.63 5.49 41.54
CA PRO A 57 0.75 5.13 41.78
C PRO A 57 1.66 6.37 41.64
N ALA A 58 2.55 6.56 42.62
CA ALA A 58 3.40 7.75 42.74
C ALA A 58 4.26 8.05 41.49
N HIS A 59 4.46 7.07 40.59
CA HIS A 59 5.15 7.25 39.32
C HIS A 59 4.40 8.17 38.35
N ALA A 60 3.06 8.08 38.29
CA ALA A 60 2.23 8.91 37.41
C ALA A 60 2.35 10.39 37.80
N ARG A 61 2.32 10.70 39.09
CA ARG A 61 2.49 12.08 39.61
C ARG A 61 3.90 12.64 39.40
N ARG A 62 4.93 11.78 39.38
CA ARG A 62 6.32 12.21 39.14
C ARG A 62 6.56 12.58 37.66
N GLN A 63 6.00 11.81 36.73
CA GLN A 63 6.13 12.06 35.29
C GLN A 63 5.49 13.38 34.84
N VAL A 64 4.33 13.75 35.42
CA VAL A 64 3.68 15.05 35.11
C VAL A 64 4.55 16.25 35.50
N ARG A 65 5.33 16.15 36.60
CA ARG A 65 6.23 17.23 37.03
C ARG A 65 7.48 17.37 36.18
N GLU A 66 8.06 16.26 35.71
CA GLU A 66 9.25 16.30 34.84
C GLU A 66 8.92 16.90 33.47
N HIS A 67 7.70 16.73 32.94
CA HIS A 67 7.28 17.34 31.67
C HIS A 67 6.93 18.84 31.74
N GLN A 68 6.70 19.41 32.93
CA GLN A 68 6.37 20.85 33.07
C GLN A 68 7.60 21.77 33.12
N VAL A 69 8.81 21.24 33.30
CA VAL A 69 10.02 22.04 33.52
C VAL A 69 10.73 22.46 32.21
N ASP A 70 10.42 21.83 31.08
CA ASP A 70 11.17 22.03 29.82
C ASP A 70 10.55 23.04 28.82
N ALA A 71 9.45 23.72 29.17
CA ALA A 71 8.67 24.50 28.19
C ALA A 71 9.21 25.92 27.86
N ASP A 72 10.20 26.45 28.59
CA ASP A 72 10.52 27.89 28.54
C ASP A 72 11.78 28.29 27.75
N ASP A 73 12.54 27.34 27.18
CA ASP A 73 13.87 27.65 26.62
C ASP A 73 13.89 28.01 25.12
N GLY A 74 12.74 28.11 24.45
CA GLY A 74 12.65 28.48 23.02
C GLY A 74 13.29 27.50 22.03
N LEU A 75 13.85 26.39 22.51
CA LEU A 75 14.51 25.32 21.75
C LEU A 75 13.55 24.30 21.12
N HIS A 76 12.29 24.26 21.56
CA HIS A 76 11.26 23.37 21.01
C HIS A 76 10.55 23.98 19.80
N GLN A 77 11.33 24.38 18.80
CA GLN A 77 10.74 24.67 17.49
C GLN A 77 10.23 23.37 16.88
N GLN A 78 9.09 23.43 16.21
CA GLN A 78 8.55 22.33 15.44
C GLN A 78 8.17 22.85 14.06
N GLN A 79 8.54 22.10 13.03
CA GLN A 79 8.12 22.33 11.67
C GLN A 79 7.27 21.15 11.23
N SER A 80 6.16 21.46 10.56
CA SER A 80 5.37 20.44 9.89
C SER A 80 4.75 20.97 8.62
N TRP A 81 4.53 20.07 7.67
CA TRP A 81 3.74 20.35 6.49
C TRP A 81 3.02 19.07 6.07
N MET A 82 1.84 19.25 5.49
CA MET A 82 1.05 18.16 4.96
C MET A 82 1.70 17.63 3.68
N LEU A 83 1.76 16.32 3.54
CA LEU A 83 2.19 15.68 2.31
C LEU A 83 1.04 15.74 1.29
N SER A 84 1.14 16.70 0.35
CA SER A 84 0.11 17.00 -0.65
C SER A 84 0.09 16.00 -1.82
N GLU A 85 1.22 15.36 -2.07
CA GLU A 85 1.35 14.26 -3.02
C GLU A 85 1.13 12.97 -2.25
N TYR A 86 -0.06 12.39 -2.43
CA TYR A 86 -0.39 11.04 -1.97
C TYR A 86 0.74 10.08 -2.39
N ALA A 87 1.63 9.75 -1.46
CA ALA A 87 2.41 8.54 -1.58
C ALA A 87 1.41 7.38 -1.65
N PRO A 88 1.61 6.40 -2.55
CA PRO A 88 0.68 5.31 -2.81
C PRO A 88 0.63 4.30 -1.65
N PHE A 89 0.50 4.74 -0.40
CA PHE A 89 0.14 3.88 0.72
C PHE A 89 -1.35 3.55 0.59
N ALA A 90 -1.67 2.65 -0.35
CA ALA A 90 -3.02 2.28 -0.76
C ALA A 90 -3.93 1.81 0.40
N ILE A 91 -3.33 1.47 1.54
CA ILE A 91 -4.01 1.03 2.75
C ILE A 91 -4.66 2.19 3.53
N PHE A 92 -4.14 3.43 3.42
CA PHE A 92 -4.60 4.58 4.22
C PHE A 92 -5.01 5.81 3.38
N PRO A 93 -5.92 5.68 2.41
CA PRO A 93 -6.19 6.73 1.42
C PRO A 93 -6.89 7.97 1.99
N ASP A 94 -7.55 7.89 3.15
CA ASP A 94 -8.39 8.97 3.67
C ASP A 94 -7.72 9.77 4.82
N VAL A 95 -6.44 9.53 5.08
CA VAL A 95 -5.76 10.06 6.26
C VAL A 95 -4.70 11.06 5.85
N ALA A 96 -4.82 12.28 6.36
CA ALA A 96 -3.80 13.30 6.18
C ALA A 96 -2.48 12.84 6.82
N ARG A 97 -1.38 12.95 6.08
CA ARG A 97 -0.03 12.69 6.56
C ARG A 97 0.77 13.96 6.60
N PHE A 98 1.62 14.07 7.61
CA PHE A 98 2.48 15.20 7.82
C PHE A 98 3.92 14.74 7.88
N TYR A 99 4.80 15.49 7.24
CA TYR A 99 6.19 15.49 7.63
C TYR A 99 6.31 16.37 8.86
N VAL A 100 6.89 15.87 9.93
CA VAL A 100 7.09 16.63 11.17
C VAL A 100 8.55 16.53 11.62
N ARG A 101 9.13 17.67 11.99
CA ARG A 101 10.45 17.78 12.60
C ARG A 101 10.37 18.61 13.89
N ARG A 102 10.87 18.08 15.00
CA ARG A 102 10.95 18.78 16.29
C ARG A 102 12.39 18.81 16.77
N TRP A 103 12.93 19.99 17.05
CA TRP A 103 14.28 20.14 17.56
C TRP A 103 14.32 19.86 19.07
N THR A 104 15.36 19.14 19.50
CA THR A 104 15.71 18.96 20.91
C THR A 104 17.01 19.67 21.28
N SER A 105 17.85 19.95 20.27
CA SER A 105 19.04 20.78 20.42
C SER A 105 19.28 21.55 19.11
N ALA A 106 20.39 22.31 19.04
CA ALA A 106 20.80 23.00 17.82
C ALA A 106 21.14 22.05 16.65
N THR A 107 21.59 20.82 16.94
CA THR A 107 22.01 19.82 15.95
C THR A 107 21.13 18.58 15.91
N THR A 108 20.32 18.37 16.94
CA THR A 108 19.50 17.17 17.12
C THR A 108 18.02 17.49 16.94
N SER A 109 17.32 16.67 16.16
CA SER A 109 15.88 16.77 15.93
C SER A 109 15.24 15.39 15.80
N TRP A 110 14.00 15.26 16.24
CA TRP A 110 13.15 14.11 15.92
C TRP A 110 12.41 14.34 14.62
N ILE A 111 12.33 13.31 13.79
CA ILE A 111 11.72 13.36 12.46
C ILE A 111 10.66 12.27 12.32
N SER A 112 9.53 12.62 11.72
CA SER A 112 8.52 11.68 11.27
C SER A 112 8.02 12.05 9.88
N PRO A 113 8.38 11.29 8.83
CA PRO A 113 7.95 11.59 7.47
C PRO A 113 6.46 11.31 7.21
N ASN A 114 5.87 10.34 7.93
CA ASN A 114 4.49 9.88 7.74
C ASN A 114 3.63 10.08 9.01
N CYS A 115 3.82 11.20 9.72
CA CYS A 115 3.11 11.43 10.97
C CYS A 115 1.60 11.58 10.74
N PRO A 116 0.72 10.93 11.54
CA PRO A 116 -0.73 11.12 11.44
C PRO A 116 -1.22 12.49 11.93
N ALA A 117 -0.38 13.22 12.65
CA ALA A 117 -0.68 14.53 13.19
C ALA A 117 0.32 15.58 12.71
N SER A 118 -0.06 16.85 12.76
CA SER A 118 0.83 17.97 12.46
C SER A 118 1.90 18.23 13.55
N SER A 119 1.96 17.38 14.57
CA SER A 119 2.88 17.45 15.70
C SER A 119 3.35 16.07 16.13
N LEU A 120 4.59 15.99 16.63
CA LEU A 120 5.10 14.73 17.17
C LEU A 120 4.50 14.47 18.55
N PRO A 121 4.16 13.20 18.87
CA PRO A 121 3.92 12.82 20.26
C PRO A 121 5.17 13.08 21.10
N SER A 122 5.01 13.09 22.43
CA SER A 122 6.17 13.09 23.33
C SER A 122 6.98 11.81 23.12
N PRO A 123 8.33 11.89 23.11
CA PRO A 123 9.14 10.69 23.02
C PRO A 123 8.88 9.83 24.27
N PRO A 124 8.85 8.48 24.14
CA PRO A 124 8.66 7.62 25.28
C PRO A 124 9.82 7.81 26.27
N SER A 125 9.53 7.69 27.56
CA SER A 125 10.60 7.55 28.56
C SER A 125 11.33 6.22 28.37
N ARG A 126 12.45 6.03 29.09
CA ARG A 126 13.14 4.72 29.13
C ARG A 126 12.25 3.58 29.64
N ILE A 127 11.16 3.90 30.37
CA ILE A 127 10.23 2.93 30.95
C ILE A 127 9.05 2.68 29.99
N GLY A 128 8.80 3.58 29.03
CA GLY A 128 7.62 3.51 28.17
C GLY A 128 7.03 4.84 27.78
N PRO A 129 6.01 4.78 26.90
CA PRO A 129 5.20 5.94 26.55
C PRO A 129 4.62 6.55 27.84
N SER A 130 4.39 7.86 27.81
CA SER A 130 3.75 8.58 28.90
C SER A 130 2.31 8.91 28.50
N ALA A 131 1.39 8.81 29.45
CA ALA A 131 0.00 9.23 29.27
C ALA A 131 -0.07 10.76 29.11
N CYS A 132 -1.05 11.27 28.34
CA CYS A 132 -1.34 12.71 28.37
C CYS A 132 -1.89 13.09 29.76
N ALA A 133 -1.35 14.15 30.36
CA ALA A 133 -1.92 14.76 31.57
C ALA A 133 -3.10 15.72 31.24
N CYS A 134 -3.85 15.42 30.19
CA CYS A 134 -4.89 16.28 29.66
C CYS A 134 -6.03 16.41 30.71
N PRO A 135 -6.35 17.62 31.21
CA PRO A 135 -7.38 17.76 32.23
C PRO A 135 -8.75 17.47 31.62
N GLY A 136 -9.46 16.57 32.29
CA GLY A 136 -10.82 16.16 32.02
C GLY A 136 -11.84 17.24 32.35
N SER A 137 -13.11 16.87 32.33
CA SER A 137 -14.21 17.81 32.61
C SER A 137 -14.19 18.38 34.03
N SER A 138 -13.60 17.66 34.99
CA SER A 138 -13.40 18.08 36.38
C SER A 138 -12.20 19.00 36.59
N GLY A 139 -11.33 19.17 35.59
CA GLY A 139 -10.05 19.86 35.70
C GLY A 139 -8.89 18.96 36.17
N GLU A 140 -9.17 17.76 36.67
CA GLU A 140 -8.17 16.74 37.00
C GLU A 140 -7.80 15.92 35.75
N PRO A 141 -6.59 15.32 35.69
CA PRO A 141 -6.26 14.35 34.64
C PRO A 141 -7.29 13.22 34.60
N GLU A 142 -7.87 12.99 33.43
CA GLU A 142 -8.88 11.95 33.22
C GLU A 142 -8.30 10.90 32.28
N SER A 143 -8.27 9.64 32.70
CA SER A 143 -7.89 8.50 31.86
C SER A 143 -9.13 8.00 31.12
N VAL A 144 -9.02 7.75 29.82
CA VAL A 144 -10.12 7.24 29.00
C VAL A 144 -10.40 5.77 29.34
N TYR A 145 -9.34 4.99 29.57
CA TYR A 145 -9.43 3.56 29.83
C TYR A 145 -9.12 3.18 31.29
N GLY A 146 -9.13 4.17 32.19
CA GLY A 146 -8.82 3.97 33.61
C GLY A 146 -7.42 3.39 33.82
N GLN A 147 -7.33 2.37 34.66
CA GLN A 147 -6.08 1.70 35.00
C GLN A 147 -5.46 0.95 33.81
N MET A 148 -6.29 0.42 32.90
CA MET A 148 -5.85 -0.29 31.70
C MET A 148 -5.01 0.62 30.77
N GLU A 149 -5.33 1.92 30.75
CA GLU A 149 -4.54 2.90 30.00
C GLU A 149 -3.10 2.93 30.48
N ILE A 150 -2.90 2.98 31.80
CA ILE A 150 -1.61 3.14 32.47
C ILE A 150 -0.78 1.86 32.35
N GLU A 151 -1.41 0.70 32.55
CA GLU A 151 -0.73 -0.59 32.52
C GLU A 151 -0.30 -1.01 31.11
N HIS A 152 -1.03 -0.56 30.08
CA HIS A 152 -0.83 -0.96 28.69
C HIS A 152 -0.64 0.23 27.74
N LEU A 153 0.11 1.27 28.15
CA LEU A 153 0.28 2.51 27.37
C LEU A 153 0.76 2.29 25.92
N TRP A 154 1.50 1.21 25.65
CA TRP A 154 1.94 0.82 24.31
C TRP A 154 0.80 0.43 23.34
N THR A 155 -0.40 0.18 23.86
CA THR A 155 -1.59 -0.10 23.04
C THR A 155 -2.18 1.19 22.45
N TRP A 156 -1.83 2.34 23.04
CA TRP A 156 -2.43 3.64 22.69
C TRP A 156 -1.41 4.64 22.15
N CYS A 157 -0.12 4.42 22.43
CA CYS A 157 0.97 5.31 22.08
C CYS A 157 2.14 4.50 21.50
N ALA A 158 2.81 5.06 20.49
CA ALA A 158 4.03 4.51 19.95
C ALA A 158 5.13 4.40 21.01
N ASP A 159 5.94 3.34 20.92
CA ASP A 159 7.00 3.02 21.87
C ASP A 159 8.37 2.90 21.19
N TRP A 160 9.44 2.76 21.97
CA TRP A 160 10.80 2.48 21.49
C TRP A 160 10.89 1.13 20.78
N ARG A 161 11.47 1.11 19.59
CA ARG A 161 11.79 -0.13 18.88
C ARG A 161 13.23 -0.61 19.11
N ASP A 162 14.17 0.31 19.22
CA ASP A 162 15.62 0.03 19.22
C ASP A 162 16.32 0.34 20.56
N LEU A 163 15.53 0.51 21.63
CA LEU A 163 16.09 0.74 22.96
C LEU A 163 16.55 -0.59 23.58
N VAL A 164 17.86 -0.72 23.78
CA VAL A 164 18.48 -1.93 24.35
C VAL A 164 17.87 -2.30 25.70
N GLY A 165 17.61 -3.60 25.88
CA GLY A 165 17.03 -4.16 27.10
C GLY A 165 15.51 -4.05 27.16
N ARG A 166 14.87 -3.64 26.06
CA ARG A 166 13.42 -3.55 25.95
C ARG A 166 12.91 -4.42 24.82
N GLU A 167 12.26 -5.51 25.17
CA GLU A 167 11.51 -6.33 24.22
C GLU A 167 10.19 -5.62 23.91
N THR A 168 10.17 -4.85 22.83
CA THR A 168 8.92 -4.38 22.23
C THR A 168 8.53 -5.34 21.14
N GLY A 169 7.45 -6.10 21.37
CA GLY A 169 6.91 -6.99 20.35
C GLY A 169 6.62 -6.22 19.06
N PHE A 170 7.12 -6.71 17.93
CA PHE A 170 7.10 -6.02 16.65
C PHE A 170 5.68 -5.69 16.17
N GLN A 171 4.70 -6.52 16.52
CA GLN A 171 3.28 -6.31 16.25
C GLN A 171 2.72 -5.00 16.84
N ARG A 172 3.34 -4.46 17.90
CA ARG A 172 2.86 -3.23 18.58
C ARG A 172 2.92 -2.00 17.68
N LEU A 173 3.87 -1.98 16.74
CA LEU A 173 4.02 -0.92 15.74
C LEU A 173 2.79 -0.85 14.82
N PHE A 174 2.12 -1.99 14.66
CA PHE A 174 1.00 -2.20 13.75
C PHE A 174 -0.37 -2.05 14.40
N ILE A 175 -0.44 -1.83 15.71
CA ILE A 175 -1.71 -1.55 16.40
C ILE A 175 -2.37 -0.34 15.73
N PRO A 176 -3.67 -0.40 15.38
CA PRO A 176 -4.38 0.74 14.83
C PRO A 176 -4.36 1.94 15.79
N ASP A 177 -3.81 3.05 15.31
CA ASP A 177 -3.89 4.35 15.93
C ASP A 177 -5.29 4.92 15.73
N ILE A 178 -6.18 4.57 16.66
CA ILE A 178 -7.53 5.10 16.73
C ILE A 178 -7.55 6.55 17.22
N TRP A 179 -6.42 7.12 17.64
CA TRP A 179 -6.31 8.45 18.23
C TRP A 179 -5.60 9.48 17.33
N ASN A 180 -5.32 9.13 16.08
CA ASN A 180 -4.68 10.01 15.08
C ASN A 180 -3.38 10.66 15.60
N GLY A 181 -2.56 9.90 16.33
CA GLY A 181 -1.27 10.32 16.87
C GLY A 181 -1.34 11.13 18.17
N GLN A 182 -2.55 11.37 18.71
CA GLN A 182 -2.74 12.18 19.91
C GLN A 182 -2.75 11.36 21.20
N GLY A 183 -2.83 10.03 21.09
CA GLY A 183 -3.08 9.15 22.23
C GLY A 183 -4.48 9.34 22.84
N PRO A 184 -4.78 8.63 23.94
CA PRO A 184 -6.09 8.63 24.57
C PRO A 184 -6.39 9.99 25.19
N CYS A 185 -7.12 10.83 24.44
CA CYS A 185 -7.43 12.19 24.85
C CYS A 185 -8.90 12.31 25.25
N PRO A 186 -9.21 12.67 26.52
CA PRO A 186 -10.59 12.89 26.98
C PRO A 186 -11.34 13.99 26.22
N ARG A 187 -10.65 14.81 25.43
CA ARG A 187 -11.25 15.87 24.60
C ARG A 187 -11.46 15.46 23.14
N PHE A 188 -11.00 14.28 22.74
CA PHE A 188 -11.19 13.79 21.39
C PHE A 188 -12.68 13.56 21.12
N THR A 189 -13.17 14.10 20.02
CA THR A 189 -14.62 14.14 19.72
C THR A 189 -15.11 12.91 18.96
N GLN A 190 -14.22 12.08 18.44
CA GLN A 190 -14.61 10.86 17.75
C GLN A 190 -15.28 9.89 18.72
N THR A 191 -16.43 9.37 18.29
CA THR A 191 -17.20 8.42 19.08
C THR A 191 -17.25 7.09 18.33
N SER A 192 -16.55 6.09 18.87
CA SER A 192 -16.75 4.68 18.52
C SER A 192 -16.68 3.86 19.81
N VAL A 193 -17.14 2.62 19.75
CA VAL A 193 -17.08 1.67 20.88
C VAL A 193 -15.65 1.37 21.35
N LEU A 194 -14.64 1.69 20.53
CA LEU A 194 -13.22 1.58 20.90
C LEU A 194 -12.67 2.83 21.58
N HIS A 195 -13.24 4.01 21.31
CA HIS A 195 -12.72 5.28 21.86
C HIS A 195 -13.29 5.60 23.24
N ARG A 196 -14.56 5.25 23.47
CA ARG A 196 -15.26 5.56 24.72
C ARG A 196 -16.25 4.48 25.11
N MET A 197 -16.38 4.30 26.42
CA MET A 197 -17.42 3.50 27.02
C MET A 197 -18.78 3.92 26.45
N PRO A 198 -19.58 2.98 25.91
CA PRO A 198 -20.91 3.30 25.40
C PRO A 198 -21.76 3.99 26.47
N ASN A 199 -22.41 5.10 26.10
CA ASN A 199 -23.28 5.84 27.02
C ASN A 199 -24.62 5.11 27.31
N GLN A 200 -24.95 4.09 26.52
CA GLN A 200 -26.14 3.26 26.67
C GLN A 200 -25.79 2.03 27.52
N VAL A 201 -25.82 2.21 28.85
CA VAL A 201 -25.70 1.14 29.84
C VAL A 201 -27.05 0.94 30.52
N VAL A 202 -27.54 -0.30 30.54
CA VAL A 202 -28.79 -0.68 31.18
C VAL A 202 -28.49 -1.31 32.53
N GLN A 203 -29.19 -0.85 33.58
CA GLN A 203 -29.18 -1.51 34.88
C GLN A 203 -30.27 -2.60 34.89
N ALA A 204 -29.85 -3.86 35.00
CA ALA A 204 -30.73 -5.03 35.09
C ALA A 204 -30.58 -5.67 36.49
N GLY A 205 -31.44 -5.26 37.43
CA GLY A 205 -31.32 -5.64 38.83
C GLY A 205 -30.07 -5.01 39.48
N ASN A 206 -29.21 -5.84 40.06
CA ASN A 206 -27.95 -5.41 40.69
C ASN A 206 -26.76 -5.38 39.71
N TRP A 207 -27.02 -5.50 38.41
CA TRP A 207 -25.99 -5.58 37.37
C TRP A 207 -26.14 -4.45 36.35
N PHE A 208 -25.01 -3.96 35.86
CA PHE A 208 -24.89 -3.05 34.74
C PHE A 208 -24.49 -3.83 33.49
N ARG A 209 -25.14 -3.56 32.37
CA ARG A 209 -24.88 -4.22 31.08
C ARG A 209 -24.84 -3.20 29.95
N ILE A 210 -24.02 -3.45 28.93
CA ILE A 210 -24.06 -2.69 27.68
C ILE A 210 -25.40 -2.95 26.99
N ASP A 211 -26.06 -1.88 26.52
CA ASP A 211 -27.29 -1.99 25.72
C ASP A 211 -27.07 -2.86 24.47
N PRO A 212 -28.09 -3.61 23.99
CA PRO A 212 -27.94 -4.48 22.82
C PRO A 212 -27.37 -3.80 21.57
N ARG A 213 -27.66 -2.51 21.36
CA ARG A 213 -27.18 -1.80 20.15
C ARG A 213 -25.66 -1.58 20.16
N PRO A 214 -25.05 -0.90 21.14
CA PRO A 214 -23.59 -0.79 21.20
C PRO A 214 -22.89 -2.13 21.38
N ARG A 215 -23.52 -3.11 22.04
CA ARG A 215 -23.02 -4.48 22.12
C ARG A 215 -22.85 -5.10 20.73
N ALA A 216 -23.85 -5.00 19.86
CA ALA A 216 -23.76 -5.49 18.48
C ALA A 216 -22.61 -4.81 17.72
N MET A 217 -22.38 -3.50 17.93
CA MET A 217 -21.25 -2.79 17.32
C MET A 217 -19.89 -3.29 17.85
N MET A 218 -19.81 -3.73 19.10
CA MET A 218 -18.61 -4.34 19.69
C MET A 218 -18.38 -5.74 19.10
N GLU A 219 -19.43 -6.57 19.04
CA GLU A 219 -19.38 -7.90 18.41
C GLU A 219 -18.99 -7.80 16.92
N ASP A 220 -19.49 -6.79 16.20
CA ASP A 220 -19.07 -6.49 14.82
C ASP A 220 -17.55 -6.22 14.69
N GLN A 221 -16.90 -5.64 15.71
CA GLN A 221 -15.44 -5.44 15.72
C GLN A 221 -14.69 -6.77 15.86
N GLU A 222 -15.21 -7.72 16.61
CA GLU A 222 -14.61 -9.04 16.78
C GLU A 222 -14.85 -9.92 15.54
N ASP A 223 -16.05 -9.83 14.96
CA ASP A 223 -16.44 -10.60 13.78
C ASP A 223 -15.58 -10.27 12.56
N ILE A 224 -15.18 -9.01 12.38
CA ILE A 224 -14.27 -8.64 11.30
C ILE A 224 -12.87 -9.23 11.51
N ASP A 225 -12.36 -9.22 12.73
CA ASP A 225 -11.08 -9.85 13.08
C ASP A 225 -11.16 -11.36 12.81
N ASN A 226 -12.21 -12.03 13.29
CA ASN A 226 -12.45 -13.47 13.10
C ASN A 226 -12.62 -13.86 11.63
N THR A 227 -13.16 -12.96 10.79
CA THR A 227 -13.28 -13.18 9.35
C THR A 227 -11.92 -13.13 8.64
N LEU A 228 -11.00 -12.29 9.12
CA LEU A 228 -9.66 -12.16 8.56
C LEU A 228 -8.75 -13.33 8.95
N ILE A 229 -8.88 -13.87 10.16
CA ILE A 229 -7.94 -14.85 10.72
C ILE A 229 -7.70 -16.04 9.78
N PRO A 230 -8.72 -16.76 9.27
CA PRO A 230 -8.51 -17.90 8.37
C PRO A 230 -7.86 -17.53 7.03
N SER A 231 -7.94 -16.26 6.64
CA SER A 231 -7.37 -15.76 5.39
C SER A 231 -5.90 -15.37 5.54
N LEU A 232 -5.47 -14.99 6.74
CA LEU A 232 -4.15 -14.45 7.02
C LEU A 232 -3.23 -15.43 7.75
N PHE A 233 -3.77 -16.27 8.64
CA PHE A 233 -3.00 -17.15 9.50
C PHE A 233 -3.23 -18.62 9.11
N ARG A 234 -2.14 -19.38 8.94
CA ARG A 234 -2.19 -20.80 8.57
C ARG A 234 -1.84 -21.70 9.75
N GLY A 235 -2.49 -22.86 9.81
CA GLY A 235 -2.18 -23.89 10.80
C GLY A 235 -2.28 -23.38 12.24
N ASN A 236 -1.20 -23.54 13.00
CA ASN A 236 -1.11 -23.14 14.41
C ASN A 236 -0.77 -21.65 14.62
N GLN A 237 -0.53 -20.86 13.55
CA GLN A 237 -0.20 -19.44 13.69
C GLN A 237 -1.31 -18.64 14.36
N ALA A 238 -2.57 -19.04 14.18
CA ALA A 238 -3.72 -18.41 14.84
C ALA A 238 -3.64 -18.50 16.38
N ASN A 239 -2.91 -19.47 16.93
CA ASN A 239 -2.71 -19.62 18.38
C ASN A 239 -1.78 -18.54 18.96
N ARG A 240 -1.06 -17.79 18.11
CA ARG A 240 -0.24 -16.65 18.55
C ARG A 240 -1.08 -15.38 18.80
N LEU A 241 -2.34 -15.38 18.37
CA LEU A 241 -3.21 -14.22 18.53
C LEU A 241 -3.70 -14.13 19.99
N PRO A 242 -3.66 -12.94 20.61
CA PRO A 242 -4.23 -12.71 21.93
C PRO A 242 -5.70 -13.13 21.98
N GLU A 243 -6.10 -13.77 23.07
CA GLU A 243 -7.52 -14.05 23.36
C GLU A 243 -8.26 -12.73 23.63
N LEU A 244 -9.53 -12.67 23.22
CA LEU A 244 -10.38 -11.50 23.48
C LEU A 244 -10.94 -11.58 24.90
N ASP A 245 -10.79 -10.51 25.67
CA ASP A 245 -11.45 -10.40 26.98
C ASP A 245 -12.92 -10.04 26.80
N ARG A 246 -13.78 -11.06 26.82
CA ARG A 246 -15.23 -10.93 26.64
C ARG A 246 -16.00 -10.72 27.95
N ALA A 247 -15.34 -10.41 29.07
CA ALA A 247 -15.98 -10.20 30.37
C ALA A 247 -17.03 -9.07 30.33
N VAL A 248 -16.82 -8.03 29.52
CA VAL A 248 -17.74 -6.90 29.36
C VAL A 248 -19.17 -7.32 28.95
N PHE A 249 -19.31 -8.42 28.18
CA PHE A 249 -20.60 -8.88 27.67
C PHE A 249 -21.46 -9.61 28.72
N GLN A 250 -20.86 -10.00 29.85
CA GLN A 250 -21.56 -10.62 30.98
C GLN A 250 -22.22 -9.56 31.89
N GLY A 251 -21.78 -8.31 31.78
CA GLY A 251 -22.14 -7.22 32.69
C GLY A 251 -21.25 -7.19 33.93
N ALA A 252 -21.48 -6.22 34.81
CA ALA A 252 -20.76 -6.12 36.08
C ALA A 252 -21.67 -5.58 37.21
N PRO A 253 -21.37 -5.86 38.49
CA PRO A 253 -22.19 -5.38 39.61
C PRO A 253 -22.05 -3.87 39.87
N SER A 254 -21.08 -3.20 39.24
CA SER A 254 -20.92 -1.75 39.30
C SER A 254 -20.55 -1.18 37.93
N LEU A 255 -20.88 0.10 37.70
CA LEU A 255 -20.49 0.79 36.47
C LEU A 255 -18.97 0.86 36.31
N GLN A 256 -18.23 1.02 37.42
CA GLN A 256 -16.76 1.05 37.40
C GLN A 256 -16.19 -0.27 36.88
N LEU A 257 -16.64 -1.41 37.43
CA LEU A 257 -16.18 -2.72 36.99
C LEU A 257 -16.57 -3.00 35.53
N LEU A 258 -17.73 -2.50 35.09
CA LEU A 258 -18.14 -2.61 33.69
C LEU A 258 -17.21 -1.80 32.77
N THR A 259 -16.82 -0.59 33.18
CA THR A 259 -15.86 0.25 32.46
C THR A 259 -14.47 -0.39 32.40
N GLU A 260 -14.00 -1.01 33.50
CA GLU A 260 -12.74 -1.76 33.54
C GLU A 260 -12.78 -2.97 32.58
N ALA A 261 -13.87 -3.73 32.58
CA ALA A 261 -14.07 -4.83 31.63
C ALA A 261 -14.13 -4.36 30.17
N TRP A 262 -14.78 -3.22 29.90
CA TRP A 262 -14.79 -2.59 28.58
C TRP A 262 -13.38 -2.17 28.14
N ALA A 263 -12.61 -1.54 29.02
CA ALA A 263 -11.24 -1.12 28.74
C ALA A 263 -10.32 -2.32 28.42
N SER A 264 -10.45 -3.41 29.19
CA SER A 264 -9.76 -4.68 28.95
C SER A 264 -10.12 -5.27 27.58
N TRP A 265 -11.42 -5.28 27.24
CA TRP A 265 -11.90 -5.71 25.94
C TRP A 265 -11.27 -4.88 24.80
N VAL A 266 -11.29 -3.54 24.88
CA VAL A 266 -10.68 -2.67 23.85
C VAL A 266 -9.19 -2.96 23.70
N GLN A 267 -8.46 -3.11 24.81
CA GLN A 267 -7.04 -3.43 24.80
C GLN A 267 -6.78 -4.75 24.07
N SER A 268 -7.53 -5.81 24.39
CA SER A 268 -7.38 -7.13 23.75
C SER A 268 -7.70 -7.10 22.25
N VAL A 269 -8.72 -6.34 21.83
CA VAL A 269 -9.06 -6.14 20.41
C VAL A 269 -7.90 -5.44 19.69
N LEU A 270 -7.37 -4.34 20.24
CA LEU A 270 -6.29 -3.59 19.59
C LEU A 270 -4.98 -4.38 19.54
N GLU A 271 -4.66 -5.15 20.58
CA GLU A 271 -3.47 -6.00 20.59
C GLU A 271 -3.57 -7.10 19.53
N ARG A 272 -4.73 -7.77 19.44
CA ARG A 272 -5.02 -8.73 18.37
C ARG A 272 -4.91 -8.08 16.99
N ARG A 273 -5.42 -6.87 16.82
CA ARG A 273 -5.31 -6.11 15.56
C ARG A 273 -3.88 -5.74 15.22
N GLY A 274 -2.99 -5.55 16.19
CA GLY A 274 -1.55 -5.38 15.93
C GLY A 274 -0.99 -6.52 15.08
N TYR A 275 -1.29 -7.78 15.44
CA TYR A 275 -0.89 -8.95 14.64
C TYR A 275 -1.56 -8.98 13.27
N ILE A 276 -2.87 -8.74 13.20
CA ILE A 276 -3.61 -8.77 11.92
C ILE A 276 -3.10 -7.70 10.96
N VAL A 277 -2.89 -6.47 11.44
CA VAL A 277 -2.40 -5.36 10.62
C VAL A 277 -0.94 -5.55 10.24
N MET A 278 -0.13 -6.17 11.10
CA MET A 278 1.22 -6.60 10.74
C MET A 278 1.18 -7.54 9.53
N GLU A 279 0.34 -8.58 9.53
CA GLU A 279 0.21 -9.46 8.36
C GLU A 279 -0.24 -8.69 7.10
N LEU A 280 -1.22 -7.80 7.24
CA LEU A 280 -1.73 -7.02 6.11
C LEU A 280 -0.68 -6.06 5.53
N VAL A 281 0.07 -5.36 6.39
CA VAL A 281 0.98 -4.28 6.01
C VAL A 281 2.39 -4.79 5.81
N TRP A 282 2.97 -5.45 6.81
CA TRP A 282 4.36 -5.88 6.81
C TRP A 282 4.62 -7.07 5.88
N ASN A 283 3.71 -8.07 5.92
CA ASN A 283 3.74 -9.23 5.04
C ASN A 283 2.94 -9.02 3.75
N LEU A 284 2.50 -7.77 3.51
CA LEU A 284 1.86 -7.31 2.28
C LEU A 284 0.59 -8.09 1.89
N ALA A 285 -0.04 -8.79 2.84
CA ALA A 285 -1.25 -9.56 2.57
C ALA A 285 -2.44 -8.69 2.13
N HIS A 286 -2.38 -7.36 2.34
CA HIS A 286 -3.37 -6.42 1.83
C HIS A 286 -3.52 -6.45 0.30
N SER A 287 -2.44 -6.68 -0.46
CA SER A 287 -2.49 -6.71 -1.93
C SER A 287 -3.37 -7.87 -2.40
N TRP A 288 -3.09 -9.07 -1.88
CA TRP A 288 -3.89 -10.27 -2.08
C TRP A 288 -5.33 -10.08 -1.60
N LEU A 289 -5.53 -9.52 -0.40
CA LEU A 289 -6.87 -9.34 0.15
C LEU A 289 -7.72 -8.38 -0.70
N SER A 290 -7.12 -7.30 -1.22
CA SER A 290 -7.81 -6.30 -2.05
C SER A 290 -8.26 -6.88 -3.40
N VAL A 291 -7.51 -7.83 -3.96
CA VAL A 291 -7.81 -8.46 -5.25
C VAL A 291 -8.70 -9.69 -5.07
N GLY A 292 -8.36 -10.57 -4.12
CA GLY A 292 -9.02 -11.86 -3.90
C GLY A 292 -10.31 -11.77 -3.09
N ARG A 293 -10.45 -10.76 -2.23
CA ARG A 293 -11.61 -10.54 -1.34
C ARG A 293 -12.00 -9.05 -1.30
N PRO A 294 -12.38 -8.45 -2.44
CA PRO A 294 -12.69 -7.02 -2.52
C PRO A 294 -13.87 -6.62 -1.60
N ASP A 295 -14.79 -7.54 -1.34
CA ASP A 295 -15.88 -7.40 -0.37
C ASP A 295 -15.36 -7.14 1.06
N LEU A 296 -14.39 -7.95 1.48
CA LEU A 296 -13.78 -7.87 2.79
C LEU A 296 -12.91 -6.61 2.89
N TRP A 297 -12.15 -6.31 1.84
CA TRP A 297 -11.36 -5.09 1.76
C TRP A 297 -12.22 -3.82 1.87
N GLU A 298 -13.34 -3.76 1.16
CA GLU A 298 -14.29 -2.65 1.27
C GLU A 298 -14.88 -2.54 2.68
N ARG A 299 -15.21 -3.68 3.30
CA ARG A 299 -15.67 -3.71 4.70
C ARG A 299 -14.62 -3.13 5.66
N LEU A 300 -13.34 -3.48 5.51
CA LEU A 300 -12.26 -2.91 6.34
C LEU A 300 -12.16 -1.39 6.20
N ARG A 301 -12.25 -0.87 4.97
CA ARG A 301 -12.24 0.58 4.72
C ARG A 301 -13.44 1.27 5.36
N ASN A 302 -14.64 0.73 5.16
CA ASN A 302 -15.87 1.31 5.71
C ASN A 302 -15.89 1.31 7.24
N MET A 303 -15.31 0.29 7.87
CA MET A 303 -15.18 0.19 9.33
C MET A 303 -14.04 1.05 9.90
N ARG A 304 -13.24 1.71 9.05
CA ARG A 304 -11.99 2.38 9.44
C ARG A 304 -11.11 1.45 10.29
N TYR A 305 -10.98 0.20 9.85
CA TYR A 305 -10.32 -0.87 10.60
C TYR A 305 -8.90 -0.50 11.05
N PHE A 306 -8.18 0.22 10.19
CA PHE A 306 -6.81 0.66 10.46
C PHE A 306 -6.69 1.97 11.26
N GLY A 307 -7.80 2.57 11.70
CA GLY A 307 -7.80 3.89 12.33
C GLY A 307 -7.30 4.98 11.36
N ALA A 308 -6.46 5.90 11.85
CA ALA A 308 -5.72 6.81 10.99
C ALA A 308 -4.45 6.16 10.42
N SER A 309 -3.74 5.37 11.20
CA SER A 309 -2.50 4.71 10.84
C SER A 309 -2.25 3.56 11.80
N PRO A 310 -1.21 2.77 11.59
CA PRO A 310 -0.54 2.09 12.67
C PRO A 310 0.02 3.09 13.70
N LEU A 311 0.22 2.69 14.96
CA LEU A 311 0.86 3.52 15.99
C LEU A 311 2.27 3.96 15.56
N GLY A 312 3.02 3.05 14.93
CA GLY A 312 4.41 3.28 14.57
C GLY A 312 5.40 3.04 15.72
N ALA A 313 6.63 3.52 15.56
CA ALA A 313 7.71 3.31 16.53
C ALA A 313 8.69 4.49 16.63
N TRP A 314 9.30 4.61 17.81
CA TRP A 314 10.42 5.51 18.09
C TRP A 314 11.76 4.80 17.90
N PHE A 315 12.72 5.52 17.33
CA PHE A 315 14.07 5.04 17.03
C PHE A 315 15.13 6.01 17.55
N ASP A 316 15.85 5.65 18.60
CA ASP A 316 16.96 6.46 19.15
C ASP A 316 18.26 6.24 18.35
N ARG A 317 18.40 5.08 17.69
CA ARG A 317 19.62 4.65 16.99
C ARG A 317 19.39 4.61 15.48
N THR A 318 19.28 5.79 14.87
CA THR A 318 18.92 5.92 13.46
C THR A 318 19.89 5.21 12.50
N LEU A 319 21.20 5.22 12.77
CA LEU A 319 22.18 4.54 11.93
C LEU A 319 21.97 3.02 11.94
N GLU A 320 21.81 2.42 13.13
CA GLU A 320 21.60 0.98 13.31
C GLU A 320 20.25 0.54 12.73
N SER A 321 19.21 1.37 12.91
CA SER A 321 17.83 1.05 12.53
C SER A 321 17.45 1.52 11.12
N ALA A 322 18.40 1.96 10.30
CA ALA A 322 18.12 2.66 9.05
C ALA A 322 17.33 1.82 8.03
N GLY A 323 17.62 0.51 7.94
CA GLY A 323 16.90 -0.44 7.07
C GLY A 323 15.42 -0.55 7.46
N THR A 324 15.17 -0.87 8.73
CA THR A 324 13.82 -0.92 9.31
C THR A 324 13.07 0.42 9.17
N ILE A 325 13.71 1.55 9.47
CA ILE A 325 13.11 2.90 9.33
C ILE A 325 12.63 3.12 7.89
N ARG A 326 13.46 2.81 6.89
CA ARG A 326 13.09 2.96 5.47
C ARG A 326 11.90 2.09 5.09
N ARG A 327 11.91 0.83 5.52
CA ARG A 327 10.81 -0.10 5.21
C ARG A 327 9.50 0.41 5.81
N LEU A 328 9.49 0.81 7.07
CA LEU A 328 8.30 1.38 7.70
C LEU A 328 7.82 2.66 7.00
N ILE A 329 8.74 3.55 6.58
CA ILE A 329 8.39 4.72 5.76
C ILE A 329 7.75 4.31 4.43
N ARG A 330 8.28 3.30 3.72
CA ARG A 330 7.71 2.76 2.47
C ARG A 330 6.37 2.06 2.65
N LEU A 331 6.10 1.52 3.82
CA LEU A 331 4.81 0.90 4.17
C LEU A 331 3.78 1.92 4.68
N GLY A 332 4.15 3.20 4.83
CA GLY A 332 3.28 4.22 5.38
C GLY A 332 3.07 4.11 6.91
N VAL A 333 3.90 3.32 7.59
CA VAL A 333 3.91 3.20 9.05
C VAL A 333 4.63 4.42 9.64
N PRO A 334 4.06 5.13 10.63
CA PRO A 334 4.75 6.24 11.28
C PRO A 334 6.05 5.78 11.93
N VAL A 335 7.11 6.54 11.73
CA VAL A 335 8.39 6.36 12.44
C VAL A 335 8.77 7.68 13.08
N TYR A 336 9.42 7.62 14.24
CA TYR A 336 9.88 8.78 14.99
C TYR A 336 11.35 8.58 15.31
N TYR A 337 12.23 9.02 14.39
CA TYR A 337 13.66 8.74 14.51
C TYR A 337 14.46 9.98 14.87
N ARG A 338 15.56 9.77 15.61
CA ARG A 338 16.47 10.84 16.03
C ARG A 338 17.45 11.16 14.92
N TRP A 339 17.51 12.42 14.52
CA TRP A 339 18.52 12.90 13.60
C TRP A 339 19.42 13.91 14.29
N ASP A 340 20.70 13.57 14.39
CA ASP A 340 21.77 14.48 14.80
C ASP A 340 22.67 14.79 13.61
N ASP A 341 22.85 16.07 13.28
CA ASP A 341 23.63 16.50 12.11
C ASP A 341 25.14 16.17 12.22
N GLY A 342 25.69 16.09 13.43
CA GLY A 342 27.10 15.75 13.65
C GLY A 342 27.35 14.25 13.58
N GLU A 343 26.43 13.46 14.13
CA GLU A 343 26.46 11.99 14.11
C GLU A 343 26.07 11.45 12.74
N HIS A 344 24.94 11.85 12.18
CA HIS A 344 24.35 11.22 10.99
C HIS A 344 24.68 11.95 9.68
N GLY A 345 25.01 13.24 9.73
CA GLY A 345 25.18 14.08 8.54
C GLY A 345 26.36 13.70 7.64
N GLY A 346 27.32 12.92 8.16
CA GLY A 346 28.50 12.46 7.43
C GLY A 346 28.34 11.12 6.71
N TYR A 347 27.25 10.38 6.94
CA TYR A 347 27.02 9.05 6.39
C TYR A 347 26.22 9.11 5.08
N PRO A 348 26.85 8.86 3.91
CA PRO A 348 26.14 8.91 2.62
C PRO A 348 24.96 7.94 2.54
N GLU A 349 25.06 6.81 3.21
CA GLU A 349 24.01 5.80 3.29
C GLU A 349 22.75 6.30 4.00
N LEU A 350 22.80 7.37 4.80
CA LEU A 350 21.64 7.98 5.47
C LEU A 350 21.07 9.20 4.74
N ALA A 351 21.57 9.50 3.53
CA ALA A 351 21.22 10.72 2.80
C ALA A 351 19.70 10.87 2.54
N ASP A 352 18.98 9.76 2.38
CA ASP A 352 17.54 9.72 2.15
C ASP A 352 16.69 9.97 3.40
N LEU A 353 17.24 9.67 4.59
CA LEU A 353 16.64 9.91 5.90
C LEU A 353 16.96 11.30 6.46
N ARG A 354 17.82 12.07 5.79
CA ARG A 354 18.20 13.42 6.21
C ARG A 354 16.97 14.34 6.29
N PRO A 355 16.89 15.25 7.28
CA PRO A 355 15.78 16.18 7.39
C PRO A 355 15.59 16.99 6.12
N ARG A 356 14.36 16.97 5.61
CA ARG A 356 13.96 17.72 4.42
C ARG A 356 13.73 19.17 4.78
N ALA A 357 14.05 20.08 3.85
CA ALA A 357 13.59 21.46 3.95
C ALA A 357 12.09 21.51 3.65
N PRO A 358 11.32 22.40 4.32
CA PRO A 358 9.93 22.62 3.95
C PRO A 358 9.84 23.02 2.46
N PRO A 359 8.79 22.60 1.74
CA PRO A 359 8.56 23.05 0.37
C PRO A 359 8.60 24.58 0.30
N ARG A 360 9.32 25.16 -0.66
CA ARG A 360 9.47 26.63 -0.82
C ARG A 360 8.23 27.30 -1.40
N ASP A 361 7.04 26.74 -1.20
CA ASP A 361 5.85 27.14 -1.93
C ASP A 361 5.37 28.53 -1.48
N GLU A 362 5.43 29.52 -2.39
CA GLU A 362 5.04 30.92 -2.18
C GLU A 362 3.54 31.10 -1.84
N ALA A 363 2.74 30.03 -1.85
CA ALA A 363 1.28 30.06 -1.73
C ALA A 363 0.69 29.26 -0.55
N GLN A 364 1.47 28.53 0.27
CA GLN A 364 0.92 27.63 1.31
C GLN A 364 1.58 27.71 2.69
N GLY A 365 2.14 28.86 3.06
CA GLY A 365 2.72 29.06 4.39
C GLY A 365 1.68 29.40 5.46
N VAL A 366 0.92 28.43 5.98
CA VAL A 366 0.57 28.48 7.42
C VAL A 366 1.81 28.00 8.16
N VAL A 367 2.83 28.86 8.25
CA VAL A 367 3.80 28.74 9.33
C VAL A 367 2.99 29.01 10.57
N MET A 368 2.68 27.98 11.37
CA MET A 368 2.11 28.23 12.69
C MET A 368 3.10 29.13 13.41
N PRO A 369 2.73 30.38 13.76
CA PRO A 369 3.62 31.21 14.55
C PRO A 369 3.91 30.45 15.84
N PRO A 370 5.13 30.55 16.40
CA PRO A 370 5.39 30.02 17.73
C PRO A 370 4.28 30.54 18.65
N LEU A 371 3.63 29.62 19.38
CA LEU A 371 2.66 29.98 20.42
C LEU A 371 3.36 31.00 21.29
N SER A 372 2.95 32.27 21.19
CA SER A 372 3.64 33.35 21.87
C SER A 372 3.59 33.09 23.37
N PRO A 373 4.70 33.21 24.10
CA PRO A 373 4.69 33.04 25.54
C PRO A 373 3.74 34.08 26.13
N HIS A 374 2.77 33.60 26.92
CA HIS A 374 1.97 34.47 27.75
C HIS A 374 2.91 35.31 28.62
N ARG A 375 3.02 36.61 28.33
CA ARG A 375 3.69 37.57 29.20
C ARG A 375 3.08 37.46 30.60
N PRO A 376 3.85 37.18 31.66
CA PRO A 376 3.34 37.26 33.02
C PRO A 376 3.19 38.74 33.38
N GLY A 377 1.97 39.24 33.26
CA GLY A 377 1.58 40.55 33.78
C GLY A 377 1.32 40.46 35.28
N HIS A 378 2.27 40.93 36.09
CA HIS A 378 2.01 41.35 37.47
C HIS A 378 0.95 42.45 37.49
N HIS A 379 -0.22 42.19 38.10
CA HIS A 379 -0.84 43.03 39.14
C HIS A 379 -2.21 42.45 39.55
N ALA A 380 -2.36 42.22 40.85
CA ALA A 380 -3.63 41.92 41.50
C ALA A 380 -4.51 43.18 41.54
N GLU A 381 -5.81 43.06 41.25
CA GLU A 381 -6.90 43.40 42.18
C GLU A 381 -8.29 43.16 41.58
N ARG A 382 -9.19 42.77 42.49
CA ARG A 382 -10.64 42.53 42.41
C ARG A 382 -11.40 43.31 41.33
N PHE A 383 -12.25 42.62 40.56
CA PHE A 383 -13.64 43.03 40.30
C PHE A 383 -14.47 41.82 39.83
N TYR A 384 -15.53 41.50 40.58
CA TYR A 384 -16.63 40.67 40.10
C TYR A 384 -17.43 41.48 39.07
N HIS A 385 -17.66 40.97 37.86
CA HIS A 385 -18.95 41.05 37.17
C HIS A 385 -19.02 40.19 35.90
N ARG A 386 -20.18 39.54 35.75
CA ARG A 386 -20.78 38.97 34.53
C ARG A 386 -20.44 39.78 33.26
N TYR A 387 -20.12 39.11 32.15
CA TYR A 387 -21.01 38.98 30.99
C TYR A 387 -20.44 38.01 29.94
N SER A 388 -21.39 37.35 29.28
CA SER A 388 -21.32 36.43 28.15
C SER A 388 -20.75 37.03 26.85
N HIS A 389 -19.99 36.24 26.08
CA HIS A 389 -19.90 36.28 24.61
C HIS A 389 -19.45 34.88 24.14
N ARG A 390 -20.28 34.01 23.56
CA ARG A 390 -20.76 33.96 22.16
C ARG A 390 -19.66 34.27 21.12
N SER A 391 -19.00 33.22 20.63
CA SER A 391 -18.31 33.21 19.34
C SER A 391 -19.32 33.13 18.18
N PRO A 392 -19.13 33.86 17.07
CA PRO A 392 -20.00 33.79 15.91
C PRO A 392 -19.55 32.69 14.95
N VAL A 393 -20.46 31.77 14.64
CA VAL A 393 -20.41 30.94 13.43
C VAL A 393 -20.95 31.77 12.28
N ARG A 394 -20.12 32.06 11.27
CA ARG A 394 -20.58 32.64 10.00
C ARG A 394 -21.00 31.50 9.06
N SER A 395 -22.30 31.29 8.97
CA SER A 395 -22.99 30.67 7.83
C SER A 395 -23.89 31.76 7.24
N ALA A 396 -23.65 32.16 5.99
CA ALA A 396 -24.46 33.16 5.31
C ALA A 396 -25.54 32.50 4.45
N PHE A 397 -26.80 32.61 4.88
CA PHE A 397 -27.97 32.57 4.00
C PHE A 397 -28.64 33.95 4.08
N ALA A 398 -28.91 34.57 2.93
CA ALA A 398 -29.55 35.87 2.86
C ALA A 398 -31.09 35.73 2.88
N THR A 399 -31.72 36.40 3.83
CA THR A 399 -33.17 36.63 3.92
C THR A 399 -33.44 38.13 3.86
N THR A 400 -34.58 38.52 3.30
CA THR A 400 -35.06 39.92 3.37
C THR A 400 -35.51 40.26 4.79
N LEU A 401 -35.62 41.56 5.09
CA LEU A 401 -35.94 42.11 6.42
C LEU A 401 -37.26 41.65 7.04
N ASP A 402 -38.12 40.97 6.29
CA ASP A 402 -39.40 40.41 6.78
C ASP A 402 -39.38 38.86 6.88
N GLY A 403 -38.20 38.23 6.76
CA GLY A 403 -38.00 36.81 7.04
C GLY A 403 -38.40 35.84 5.92
N ARG A 404 -38.54 36.28 4.67
CA ARG A 404 -38.74 35.39 3.51
C ARG A 404 -37.47 35.20 2.67
N PRO A 405 -37.17 33.98 2.19
CA PRO A 405 -36.02 33.72 1.30
C PRO A 405 -36.25 34.30 -0.11
N LEU A 406 -35.22 34.93 -0.66
CA LEU A 406 -35.21 35.53 -2.00
C LEU A 406 -35.07 34.46 -3.09
N HIS A 407 -36.08 34.36 -3.96
CA HIS A 407 -36.02 33.57 -5.19
C HIS A 407 -35.70 34.52 -6.35
N VAL A 408 -34.53 34.36 -6.99
CA VAL A 408 -34.16 35.13 -8.19
C VAL A 408 -34.25 34.20 -9.39
N SER A 409 -35.01 34.61 -10.40
CA SER A 409 -35.26 33.84 -11.62
C SER A 409 -34.13 34.06 -12.65
N ARG A 410 -34.06 33.14 -13.62
CA ARG A 410 -32.93 32.95 -14.55
C ARG A 410 -32.94 33.89 -15.77
N GLU A 411 -33.84 34.86 -15.84
CA GLU A 411 -34.12 35.62 -17.08
C GLU A 411 -33.63 37.09 -17.08
N GLU A 412 -33.06 37.62 -16.00
CA GLU A 412 -32.72 39.06 -15.89
C GLU A 412 -31.21 39.40 -15.98
N MET A 413 -30.41 38.65 -16.75
CA MET A 413 -29.01 39.04 -17.02
C MET A 413 -28.61 38.84 -18.48
N ALA A 414 -29.36 39.42 -19.41
CA ALA A 414 -29.02 39.44 -20.83
C ALA A 414 -29.36 40.77 -21.49
N TYR A 415 -28.64 41.85 -21.18
CA TYR A 415 -28.58 43.02 -22.07
C TYR A 415 -27.23 43.72 -21.93
N LEU A 416 -26.72 44.19 -23.07
CA LEU A 416 -25.51 45.00 -23.34
C LEU A 416 -24.24 44.24 -23.77
N THR A 417 -24.26 43.80 -25.04
CA THR A 417 -23.06 43.76 -25.90
C THR A 417 -23.43 44.31 -27.29
N ASP A 418 -22.58 45.18 -27.83
CA ASP A 418 -22.52 45.63 -29.24
C ASP A 418 -21.01 45.82 -29.53
N ASN A 419 -20.36 44.87 -30.20
CA ASN A 419 -20.07 44.75 -31.65
C ASN A 419 -18.92 45.64 -32.17
N ASP A 420 -17.85 45.00 -32.68
CA ASP A 420 -17.40 45.17 -34.09
C ASP A 420 -16.42 44.02 -34.50
N PRO A 421 -16.63 43.33 -35.64
CA PRO A 421 -15.83 42.20 -36.09
C PRO A 421 -14.93 42.56 -37.28
N ALA A 422 -13.67 42.91 -37.04
CA ALA A 422 -12.67 43.03 -38.10
C ALA A 422 -11.24 42.75 -37.60
N ALA A 423 -10.84 41.47 -37.54
CA ALA A 423 -9.45 41.02 -37.67
C ALA A 423 -9.35 39.49 -37.50
N ARG A 424 -9.35 38.75 -38.62
CA ARG A 424 -8.84 37.36 -38.67
C ARG A 424 -7.59 37.32 -39.54
N PRO A 425 -6.44 36.83 -39.04
CA PRO A 425 -5.41 36.24 -39.89
C PRO A 425 -5.51 34.70 -39.90
N PRO A 426 -5.01 34.03 -40.96
CA PRO A 426 -5.26 32.61 -41.26
C PRO A 426 -4.33 31.65 -40.48
N PRO A 427 -4.66 30.34 -40.40
CA PRO A 427 -3.83 29.36 -39.71
C PRO A 427 -2.61 28.91 -40.54
N LEU A 428 -1.50 28.70 -39.82
CA LEU A 428 -0.18 28.30 -40.32
C LEU A 428 -0.16 26.86 -40.84
N ARG A 429 0.43 26.67 -42.03
CA ARG A 429 0.83 25.38 -42.62
C ARG A 429 2.21 24.96 -42.11
N PHE A 430 2.41 23.66 -41.92
CA PHE A 430 3.73 23.03 -41.86
C PHE A 430 4.45 23.22 -43.21
N GLN A 431 5.71 23.68 -43.18
CA GLN A 431 6.58 23.74 -44.35
C GLN A 431 7.93 23.09 -44.06
N ASP A 432 8.34 22.28 -45.03
CA ASP A 432 9.67 21.71 -45.21
C ASP A 432 10.75 22.78 -45.27
N THR A 433 11.91 22.46 -44.70
CA THR A 433 13.10 23.31 -44.63
C THR A 433 13.88 23.32 -45.95
N GLN A 434 14.06 24.51 -46.54
CA GLN A 434 15.26 24.84 -47.33
C GLN A 434 15.77 26.24 -46.98
N GLY A 435 17.09 26.40 -47.08
CA GLY A 435 17.88 27.42 -46.40
C GLY A 435 17.71 28.87 -46.86
N SER A 436 17.97 29.80 -45.95
CA SER A 436 18.93 30.92 -46.06
C SER A 436 18.62 32.04 -45.06
N SER A 437 19.67 32.56 -44.43
CA SER A 437 19.72 33.72 -43.52
C SER A 437 19.99 35.01 -44.36
N PRO A 438 19.95 36.29 -43.87
CA PRO A 438 20.07 36.74 -42.46
C PRO A 438 19.44 38.13 -42.00
N VAL A 439 19.53 38.38 -40.67
CA VAL A 439 19.56 39.66 -39.85
C VAL A 439 18.32 40.62 -39.73
N PRO A 440 18.25 41.60 -38.76
CA PRO A 440 17.52 41.47 -37.48
C PRO A 440 16.52 42.62 -37.15
N GLY A 441 15.68 42.46 -36.13
CA GLY A 441 14.99 43.61 -35.51
C GLY A 441 14.09 43.25 -34.31
N PRO A 442 13.90 44.15 -33.33
CA PRO A 442 13.78 43.76 -31.92
C PRO A 442 12.38 43.94 -31.31
N SER A 443 12.23 43.33 -30.12
CA SER A 443 11.39 43.78 -29.00
C SER A 443 9.87 43.57 -29.10
N ARG A 444 9.33 42.69 -28.25
CA ARG A 444 8.64 43.10 -27.00
C ARG A 444 7.97 41.91 -26.30
N ARG A 445 8.22 41.85 -24.99
CA ARG A 445 7.52 41.03 -24.00
C ARG A 445 6.03 41.39 -23.96
N ARG A 446 5.13 40.39 -23.99
CA ARG A 446 4.06 40.28 -22.98
C ARG A 446 3.40 38.90 -22.95
N ALA A 447 3.00 38.56 -21.73
CA ALA A 447 2.45 37.31 -21.26
C ALA A 447 1.13 36.93 -21.95
N ARG A 448 0.95 35.63 -22.16
CA ARG A 448 -0.31 35.01 -22.59
C ARG A 448 -0.69 33.95 -21.57
N SER A 449 -1.70 34.26 -20.76
CA SER A 449 -2.56 33.30 -20.09
C SER A 449 -3.80 33.12 -20.96
N THR A 450 -4.18 31.88 -21.25
CA THR A 450 -5.49 31.30 -20.87
C THR A 450 -5.74 29.98 -21.62
N ARG A 451 -6.29 29.03 -20.85
CA ARG A 451 -7.05 27.86 -21.32
C ARG A 451 -8.15 28.29 -22.30
N ARG A 452 -8.53 27.41 -23.23
CA ARG A 452 -9.94 26.98 -23.33
C ARG A 452 -10.13 25.67 -24.09
N ALA A 453 -11.09 24.90 -23.57
CA ALA A 453 -11.77 23.79 -24.20
C ALA A 453 -12.77 24.27 -25.27
N SER A 454 -13.21 23.35 -26.13
CA SER A 454 -14.48 23.47 -26.88
C SER A 454 -15.15 22.11 -27.03
N GLN A 455 -16.45 22.13 -26.75
CA GLN A 455 -17.46 21.08 -26.93
C GLN A 455 -17.94 21.02 -28.40
N ALA A 456 -18.55 19.89 -28.78
CA ALA A 456 -19.55 19.75 -29.85
C ALA A 456 -20.65 18.82 -29.28
N SER A 457 -21.89 19.26 -29.05
CA SER A 457 -23.01 19.46 -29.99
C SER A 457 -23.76 18.17 -30.35
N SER A 458 -24.96 18.07 -29.80
CA SER A 458 -25.94 16.99 -29.89
C SER A 458 -26.84 17.09 -31.13
N ALA A 459 -27.39 15.97 -31.58
CA ALA A 459 -28.55 15.90 -32.47
C ALA A 459 -29.51 14.80 -32.02
N SER A 460 -30.78 15.16 -31.89
CA SER A 460 -31.90 14.39 -31.35
C SER A 460 -32.56 13.48 -32.39
N ARG A 461 -33.19 12.38 -31.95
CA ARG A 461 -34.07 11.51 -32.76
C ARG A 461 -35.46 11.36 -32.09
N PRO A 462 -36.53 11.10 -32.86
CA PRO A 462 -37.90 11.22 -32.38
C PRO A 462 -38.58 9.89 -32.03
N ASP A 463 -39.63 10.01 -31.21
CA ASP A 463 -40.56 8.98 -30.76
C ASP A 463 -41.43 8.41 -31.88
N LEU A 464 -41.78 7.12 -31.75
CA LEU A 464 -42.89 6.49 -32.46
C LEU A 464 -43.62 5.54 -31.51
N ASP A 465 -44.94 5.71 -31.47
CA ASP A 465 -45.88 4.98 -30.65
C ASP A 465 -46.90 4.26 -31.56
N SER A 466 -47.49 3.18 -31.01
CA SER A 466 -48.75 2.51 -31.38
C SER A 466 -48.82 1.31 -32.34
N SER A 467 -49.60 0.32 -31.83
CA SER A 467 -50.38 -0.77 -32.46
C SER A 467 -49.61 -2.06 -32.83
N SER A 468 -50.08 -3.30 -32.58
CA SER A 468 -51.41 -3.84 -32.27
C SER A 468 -51.33 -5.29 -31.72
N GLN A 469 -52.43 -5.72 -31.10
CA GLN A 469 -52.79 -7.03 -30.57
C GLN A 469 -52.51 -8.24 -31.48
N ALA A 470 -52.11 -9.37 -30.88
CA ALA A 470 -52.59 -10.72 -31.24
C ALA A 470 -52.37 -11.70 -30.08
N SER A 471 -53.48 -12.28 -29.63
CA SER A 471 -53.60 -13.39 -28.68
C SER A 471 -53.16 -14.73 -29.28
N GLY A 472 -52.53 -15.62 -28.49
CA GLY A 472 -52.35 -17.01 -28.92
C GLY A 472 -51.56 -17.92 -27.96
N ALA A 473 -52.31 -18.70 -27.17
CA ALA A 473 -52.02 -20.07 -26.74
C ALA A 473 -50.73 -20.41 -25.97
N SER A 474 -50.93 -20.55 -24.65
CA SER A 474 -50.32 -21.49 -23.70
C SER A 474 -49.57 -22.70 -24.32
N LYS A 475 -48.27 -22.79 -24.06
CA LYS A 475 -47.55 -24.05 -23.84
C LYS A 475 -46.64 -23.92 -22.62
N LYS A 476 -47.03 -24.57 -21.52
CA LYS A 476 -46.19 -24.79 -20.34
C LYS A 476 -45.02 -25.71 -20.73
N GLY A 477 -43.88 -25.11 -21.03
CA GLY A 477 -42.59 -25.81 -21.14
C GLY A 477 -41.95 -25.94 -19.76
N SER A 478 -41.54 -27.15 -19.41
CA SER A 478 -40.92 -27.54 -18.15
C SER A 478 -39.69 -26.69 -17.78
N LEU A 479 -39.66 -26.18 -16.54
CA LEU A 479 -38.52 -25.49 -15.92
C LEU A 479 -37.27 -26.39 -15.78
N ALA A 480 -37.42 -27.72 -15.89
CA ALA A 480 -36.30 -28.66 -15.79
C ALA A 480 -35.35 -28.60 -17.00
N SER A 481 -35.79 -28.10 -18.16
CA SER A 481 -34.97 -28.01 -19.38
C SER A 481 -34.03 -26.80 -19.40
N ARG A 482 -34.18 -25.84 -18.47
CA ARG A 482 -33.33 -24.64 -18.36
C ARG A 482 -32.18 -24.78 -17.37
N LEU A 483 -32.17 -25.86 -16.57
CA LEU A 483 -31.09 -26.15 -15.60
C LEU A 483 -30.01 -27.09 -16.19
N SER A 484 -30.13 -27.49 -17.45
CA SER A 484 -29.16 -28.36 -18.14
C SER A 484 -28.35 -27.64 -19.22
N SER A 485 -28.38 -26.30 -19.25
CA SER A 485 -27.40 -25.57 -20.06
C SER A 485 -26.06 -25.66 -19.32
N PRO A 486 -25.00 -26.23 -19.92
CA PRO A 486 -23.67 -26.17 -19.31
C PRO A 486 -23.35 -24.70 -19.00
N PRO A 487 -22.70 -24.40 -17.86
CA PRO A 487 -22.33 -23.04 -17.52
C PRO A 487 -21.60 -22.41 -18.72
N PRO A 488 -21.94 -21.17 -19.11
CA PRO A 488 -21.31 -20.52 -20.25
C PRO A 488 -19.80 -20.44 -19.99
N ASN A 489 -19.03 -21.08 -20.87
CA ASN A 489 -17.57 -20.98 -20.98
C ASN A 489 -16.72 -21.59 -19.84
N THR A 490 -16.93 -22.85 -19.47
CA THR A 490 -15.80 -23.64 -18.94
C THR A 490 -14.87 -23.98 -20.11
N ARG A 491 -13.84 -23.17 -20.33
CA ARG A 491 -12.76 -23.50 -21.29
C ARG A 491 -12.12 -24.82 -20.85
N SER A 492 -11.84 -25.71 -21.80
CA SER A 492 -11.05 -26.90 -21.50
C SER A 492 -9.69 -26.46 -20.96
N PRO A 493 -9.19 -27.09 -19.88
CA PRO A 493 -7.86 -26.78 -19.38
C PRO A 493 -6.85 -27.04 -20.51
N VAL A 494 -5.95 -26.09 -20.73
CA VAL A 494 -4.81 -26.27 -21.63
C VAL A 494 -3.98 -27.44 -21.06
N PRO A 495 -3.52 -28.39 -21.89
CA PRO A 495 -2.66 -29.47 -21.41
C PRO A 495 -1.46 -28.90 -20.65
N ASP A 496 -1.03 -29.53 -19.57
CA ASP A 496 0.19 -29.10 -18.87
C ASP A 496 1.40 -29.23 -19.81
N ALA A 497 2.25 -28.19 -19.85
CA ALA A 497 3.55 -28.33 -20.48
C ALA A 497 4.48 -28.98 -19.46
N THR A 498 4.99 -30.15 -19.80
CA THR A 498 6.04 -30.77 -19.01
C THR A 498 7.38 -30.13 -19.38
N HIS A 499 7.93 -29.29 -18.49
CA HIS A 499 9.36 -29.00 -18.47
C HIS A 499 10.03 -29.97 -17.50
N THR A 500 10.64 -31.03 -18.01
CA THR A 500 11.51 -31.90 -17.21
C THR A 500 12.89 -31.25 -17.18
N ALA A 501 13.15 -30.40 -16.19
CA ALA A 501 14.52 -29.98 -15.94
C ALA A 501 15.34 -31.23 -15.58
N ASP A 502 16.51 -31.40 -16.19
CA ASP A 502 17.42 -32.53 -15.97
C ASP A 502 18.00 -32.61 -14.52
N ASN A 503 17.54 -31.76 -13.59
CA ASN A 503 17.91 -31.77 -12.18
C ASN A 503 16.67 -31.66 -11.30
N ASP A 504 16.58 -32.58 -10.33
CA ASP A 504 15.45 -32.86 -9.45
C ASP A 504 14.76 -31.64 -8.79
N ASP A 505 13.43 -31.78 -8.66
CA ASP A 505 12.52 -31.18 -7.67
C ASP A 505 11.86 -29.80 -7.88
N ALA A 506 11.91 -29.17 -9.05
CA ALA A 506 10.98 -28.07 -9.31
C ALA A 506 10.48 -27.90 -10.75
N SER A 507 9.19 -28.14 -10.94
CA SER A 507 8.47 -27.80 -12.16
C SER A 507 8.29 -26.28 -12.28
N TRP A 508 8.69 -25.74 -13.42
CA TRP A 508 8.40 -24.35 -13.79
C TRP A 508 7.01 -24.31 -14.40
N GLU A 509 6.25 -23.26 -14.09
CA GLU A 509 4.90 -23.11 -14.62
C GLU A 509 4.80 -21.89 -15.52
N PHE A 510 4.24 -22.13 -16.71
CA PHE A 510 3.98 -21.07 -17.66
C PHE A 510 2.59 -20.49 -17.40
N VAL A 511 2.52 -19.20 -17.06
CA VAL A 511 1.26 -18.49 -16.78
C VAL A 511 1.21 -17.21 -17.62
N PHE A 512 0.13 -17.01 -18.37
CA PHE A 512 -0.06 -15.74 -19.06
C PHE A 512 -0.31 -14.59 -18.08
N GLY A 513 0.28 -13.44 -18.38
CA GLY A 513 -0.13 -12.17 -17.81
C GLY A 513 -1.36 -11.61 -18.53
N GLU A 514 -1.53 -10.29 -18.50
CA GLU A 514 -2.57 -9.62 -19.26
C GLU A 514 -2.36 -9.79 -20.77
N THR A 515 -3.27 -10.49 -21.46
CA THR A 515 -3.19 -10.72 -22.91
C THR A 515 -4.55 -10.62 -23.61
N HIS A 516 -4.54 -10.30 -24.90
CA HIS A 516 -5.74 -10.19 -25.74
C HIS A 516 -6.39 -11.56 -25.93
N GLU A 517 -7.72 -11.64 -25.84
CA GLU A 517 -8.45 -12.91 -25.95
C GLU A 517 -8.18 -13.65 -27.27
N ARG A 518 -7.99 -12.93 -28.38
CA ARG A 518 -7.68 -13.55 -29.67
C ARG A 518 -6.34 -14.27 -29.69
N ALA A 519 -5.29 -13.70 -29.10
CA ALA A 519 -3.99 -14.36 -29.03
C ALA A 519 -4.00 -15.52 -28.04
N LEU A 520 -4.70 -15.35 -26.91
CA LEU A 520 -4.93 -16.46 -25.99
C LEU A 520 -5.64 -17.63 -26.66
N ARG A 521 -6.67 -17.38 -27.49
CA ARG A 521 -7.33 -18.43 -28.27
C ARG A 521 -6.42 -19.08 -29.31
N ALA A 522 -5.55 -18.31 -29.96
CA ALA A 522 -4.58 -18.85 -30.91
C ALA A 522 -3.57 -19.77 -30.20
N TYR A 523 -3.05 -19.34 -29.06
CA TYR A 523 -2.22 -20.16 -28.20
C TYR A 523 -2.95 -21.44 -27.73
N GLU A 524 -4.18 -21.30 -27.22
CA GLU A 524 -4.98 -22.43 -26.74
C GLU A 524 -5.20 -23.44 -27.88
N ALA A 525 -5.50 -22.96 -29.09
CA ALA A 525 -5.65 -23.81 -30.27
C ALA A 525 -4.37 -24.56 -30.62
N ASP A 526 -3.21 -23.88 -30.63
CA ASP A 526 -1.92 -24.49 -30.95
C ASP A 526 -1.48 -25.49 -29.86
N ALA A 527 -1.71 -25.16 -28.58
CA ALA A 527 -1.46 -26.05 -27.46
C ALA A 527 -2.34 -27.31 -27.52
N HIS A 528 -3.64 -27.17 -27.81
CA HIS A 528 -4.55 -28.30 -27.98
C HIS A 528 -4.24 -29.15 -29.22
N ALA A 529 -3.70 -28.54 -30.28
CA ALA A 529 -3.22 -29.23 -31.45
C ALA A 529 -1.88 -29.98 -31.21
N GLY A 530 -1.27 -29.83 -30.02
CA GLY A 530 0.02 -30.41 -29.69
C GLY A 530 1.20 -29.74 -30.39
N LEU A 531 1.03 -28.50 -30.85
CA LEU A 531 2.08 -27.69 -31.49
C LEU A 531 2.96 -26.97 -30.45
N LEU A 532 2.50 -26.86 -29.21
CA LEU A 532 3.24 -26.27 -28.07
C LEU A 532 3.41 -27.31 -26.94
N PRO A 533 4.04 -28.48 -27.22
CA PRO A 533 4.15 -29.57 -26.25
C PRO A 533 5.11 -29.25 -25.11
N HIS A 534 6.13 -28.42 -25.33
CA HIS A 534 7.14 -28.07 -24.35
C HIS A 534 6.97 -26.64 -23.81
N HIS A 535 7.64 -26.35 -22.70
CA HIS A 535 7.59 -25.03 -22.06
C HIS A 535 8.29 -23.97 -22.93
N GLU A 536 9.40 -24.35 -23.55
CA GLU A 536 10.16 -23.57 -24.53
C GLU A 536 9.25 -23.11 -25.66
N ASP A 537 8.47 -24.03 -26.25
CA ASP A 537 7.56 -23.70 -27.35
C ASP A 537 6.54 -22.62 -26.95
N ARG A 538 6.07 -22.66 -25.70
CA ARG A 538 5.10 -21.69 -25.15
C ARG A 538 5.75 -20.33 -24.91
N VAL A 539 6.97 -20.31 -24.40
CA VAL A 539 7.78 -19.10 -24.22
C VAL A 539 8.08 -18.48 -25.59
N ALA A 540 8.55 -19.27 -26.56
CA ALA A 540 8.79 -18.85 -27.94
C ALA A 540 7.53 -18.23 -28.56
N PHE A 541 6.37 -18.89 -28.40
CA PHE A 541 5.09 -18.40 -28.89
C PHE A 541 4.75 -17.03 -28.28
N ALA A 542 4.87 -16.90 -26.95
CA ALA A 542 4.54 -15.66 -26.26
C ALA A 542 5.47 -14.51 -26.67
N ILE A 543 6.77 -14.76 -26.79
CA ILE A 543 7.77 -13.78 -27.25
C ILE A 543 7.48 -13.35 -28.68
N GLN A 544 7.23 -14.30 -29.59
CA GLN A 544 6.91 -14.02 -31.00
C GLN A 544 5.69 -13.11 -31.15
N HIS A 545 4.69 -13.29 -30.28
CA HIS A 545 3.47 -12.48 -30.27
C HIS A 545 3.55 -11.27 -29.32
N GLY A 546 4.70 -11.04 -28.67
CA GLY A 546 4.93 -10.00 -27.66
C GLY A 546 3.88 -9.97 -26.55
N MET A 547 3.44 -11.15 -26.12
CA MET A 547 2.51 -11.36 -25.02
C MET A 547 3.21 -11.22 -23.67
N ALA A 548 2.48 -10.78 -22.64
CA ALA A 548 2.97 -10.85 -21.27
C ALA A 548 2.77 -12.27 -20.71
N PHE A 549 3.77 -12.81 -20.04
CA PHE A 549 3.75 -14.15 -19.45
C PHE A 549 4.71 -14.21 -18.26
N ASN A 550 4.64 -15.30 -17.51
CA ASN A 550 5.57 -15.63 -16.44
C ASN A 550 5.96 -17.09 -16.55
N THR A 551 7.14 -17.42 -16.02
CA THR A 551 7.73 -18.76 -15.95
C THR A 551 8.06 -19.05 -14.48
N GLY A 552 7.11 -18.73 -13.61
CA GLY A 552 7.31 -18.73 -12.17
C GLY A 552 7.51 -20.14 -11.62
N ARG A 553 8.21 -20.22 -10.50
CA ARG A 553 8.36 -21.44 -9.72
C ARG A 553 7.47 -21.35 -8.50
N GLU A 554 6.83 -22.45 -8.12
CA GLU A 554 6.06 -22.49 -6.88
C GLU A 554 6.99 -22.15 -5.72
N ARG A 555 6.60 -21.13 -4.93
CA ARG A 555 7.28 -20.89 -3.67
C ARG A 555 6.87 -22.02 -2.75
N VAL A 556 7.70 -23.07 -2.71
CA VAL A 556 7.70 -23.96 -1.56
C VAL A 556 8.16 -23.07 -0.41
N ILE A 557 7.20 -22.47 0.29
CA ILE A 557 7.43 -21.99 1.64
C ILE A 557 7.63 -23.29 2.41
N GLU A 558 8.83 -23.88 2.29
CA GLU A 558 9.31 -24.79 3.31
C GLU A 558 9.10 -24.00 4.57
N ALA A 559 8.21 -24.51 5.42
CA ALA A 559 7.75 -23.81 6.58
C ALA A 559 8.98 -23.17 7.22
N VAL A 560 9.06 -21.85 7.15
CA VAL A 560 10.05 -21.07 7.88
C VAL A 560 9.61 -21.09 9.34
N ASP A 561 9.39 -22.30 9.87
CA ASP A 561 9.12 -22.63 11.27
C ASP A 561 10.41 -22.50 12.09
N GLY A 562 11.48 -21.92 11.51
CA GLY A 562 12.77 -21.72 12.13
C GLY A 562 13.51 -20.42 11.80
N MET A 563 13.00 -19.50 10.95
CA MET A 563 13.51 -18.11 11.06
C MET A 563 12.85 -17.55 12.29
N ASP A 564 13.68 -17.35 13.31
CA ASP A 564 13.33 -16.56 14.47
C ASP A 564 13.04 -15.14 13.95
N THR A 565 11.77 -14.83 13.72
CA THR A 565 11.33 -13.48 13.29
C THR A 565 11.70 -12.41 14.31
N ASP A 566 12.15 -12.83 15.50
CA ASP A 566 12.66 -11.98 16.57
C ASP A 566 14.13 -11.56 16.32
N ASN A 567 14.83 -12.18 15.37
CA ASN A 567 16.18 -11.81 14.99
C ASN A 567 16.14 -10.78 13.84
N ASP A 568 16.03 -9.49 14.22
CA ASP A 568 15.99 -8.33 13.31
C ASP A 568 17.08 -8.34 12.23
N ALA A 569 18.22 -8.98 12.50
CA ALA A 569 19.32 -9.13 11.56
C ALA A 569 18.92 -9.84 10.26
N ASP A 570 18.07 -10.88 10.33
CA ASP A 570 17.72 -11.69 9.15
C ASP A 570 16.74 -10.94 8.23
N VAL A 571 15.85 -10.12 8.80
CA VAL A 571 14.96 -9.23 8.05
C VAL A 571 15.76 -8.10 7.38
N ASP A 572 16.71 -7.50 8.09
CA ASP A 572 17.56 -6.45 7.52
C ASP A 572 18.46 -7.01 6.40
N ILE A 573 18.92 -8.27 6.48
CA ILE A 573 19.66 -8.94 5.39
C ILE A 573 18.79 -9.04 4.13
N LEU A 574 17.54 -9.48 4.23
CA LEU A 574 16.65 -9.64 3.06
C LEU A 574 16.28 -8.29 2.42
N MET A 575 16.11 -7.24 3.21
CA MET A 575 15.84 -5.88 2.70
C MET A 575 17.07 -5.23 2.08
N THR A 576 18.25 -5.48 2.65
CA THR A 576 19.51 -5.05 2.06
C THR A 576 19.71 -5.75 0.72
N ALA A 577 19.39 -7.05 0.63
CA ALA A 577 19.43 -7.80 -0.62
C ALA A 577 18.47 -7.23 -1.67
N GLU A 578 17.22 -6.85 -1.33
CA GLU A 578 16.31 -6.19 -2.28
C GLU A 578 16.89 -4.88 -2.80
N VAL A 579 17.34 -4.02 -1.87
CA VAL A 579 17.91 -2.73 -2.21
C VAL A 579 19.13 -2.91 -3.08
N GLU A 580 19.98 -3.90 -2.84
CA GLU A 580 21.18 -4.17 -3.63
C GLU A 580 20.85 -4.75 -5.02
N VAL A 581 19.93 -5.72 -5.09
CA VAL A 581 19.57 -6.41 -6.34
C VAL A 581 18.82 -5.50 -7.30
N HIS A 582 17.96 -4.61 -6.80
CA HIS A 582 17.26 -3.63 -7.64
C HIS A 582 17.90 -2.24 -7.56
N ASN A 583 19.05 -2.07 -6.88
CA ASN A 583 19.78 -0.81 -6.91
C ASN A 583 20.14 -0.51 -8.35
N VAL A 584 19.89 0.72 -8.77
CA VAL A 584 20.32 1.18 -10.08
C VAL A 584 21.23 2.37 -9.92
N GLU A 585 22.46 2.24 -10.42
CA GLU A 585 23.39 3.36 -10.39
C GLU A 585 22.80 4.55 -11.18
N PRO A 586 22.79 5.76 -10.60
CA PRO A 586 22.29 6.95 -11.29
C PRO A 586 23.00 7.26 -12.61
N SER A 587 24.22 6.75 -12.78
CA SER A 587 25.04 6.85 -14.01
C SER A 587 24.42 6.12 -15.21
N LEU A 588 23.54 5.14 -14.98
CA LEU A 588 22.86 4.38 -16.03
C LEU A 588 21.66 5.14 -16.61
N ALA A 589 21.18 6.18 -15.93
CA ALA A 589 20.12 7.04 -16.43
C ALA A 589 20.67 8.17 -17.32
N ILE A 590 19.83 8.67 -18.22
CA ILE A 590 20.18 9.81 -19.06
C ILE A 590 20.08 11.08 -18.19
N ALA A 591 21.20 11.74 -17.92
CA ALA A 591 21.20 12.99 -17.18
C ALA A 591 20.55 14.12 -18.01
N GLU A 592 19.95 15.12 -17.35
CA GLU A 592 19.42 16.32 -18.04
C GLU A 592 20.51 17.06 -18.82
N THR A 593 21.76 16.94 -18.37
CA THR A 593 22.94 17.54 -18.97
C THR A 593 23.55 16.72 -20.11
N THR A 594 23.06 15.51 -20.38
CA THR A 594 23.56 14.67 -21.48
C THR A 594 23.26 15.35 -22.82
N PRO A 595 24.29 15.65 -23.65
CA PRO A 595 24.09 16.24 -24.97
C PRO A 595 23.15 15.40 -25.83
N LEU A 596 22.35 16.05 -26.67
CA LEU A 596 21.34 15.38 -27.50
C LEU A 596 21.93 14.21 -28.32
N ALA A 597 23.11 14.42 -28.90
CA ALA A 597 23.82 13.44 -29.72
C ALA A 597 24.23 12.17 -28.94
N ASP A 598 24.38 12.27 -27.61
CA ASP A 598 24.86 11.19 -26.75
C ASP A 598 23.72 10.49 -25.98
N ARG A 599 22.47 10.97 -26.09
CA ARG A 599 21.34 10.42 -25.33
C ARG A 599 21.06 8.97 -25.70
N TYR A 600 21.06 8.64 -26.99
CA TYR A 600 20.81 7.28 -27.45
C TYR A 600 21.90 6.30 -26.99
N THR A 601 23.17 6.67 -27.11
CA THR A 601 24.29 5.81 -26.70
C THR A 601 24.32 5.62 -25.19
N THR A 602 24.02 6.67 -24.42
CA THR A 602 23.91 6.60 -22.95
C THR A 602 22.74 5.70 -22.54
N TRP A 603 21.57 5.88 -23.16
CA TRP A 603 20.40 5.03 -22.94
C TRP A 603 20.66 3.57 -23.26
N GLU A 604 21.22 3.29 -24.43
CA GLU A 604 21.48 1.93 -24.88
C GLU A 604 22.44 1.21 -23.91
N ALA A 605 23.48 1.91 -23.44
CA ALA A 605 24.40 1.37 -22.44
C ALA A 605 23.68 1.08 -21.10
N GLY A 606 22.87 2.03 -20.60
CA GLY A 606 22.10 1.87 -19.37
C GLY A 606 21.11 0.71 -19.44
N ALA A 607 20.32 0.65 -20.51
CA ALA A 607 19.35 -0.42 -20.74
C ALA A 607 20.04 -1.79 -20.86
N ARG A 608 21.13 -1.91 -21.62
CA ARG A 608 21.92 -3.16 -21.70
C ARG A 608 22.47 -3.59 -20.35
N ALA A 609 22.92 -2.65 -19.50
CA ALA A 609 23.40 -2.97 -18.17
C ALA A 609 22.30 -3.57 -17.29
N ILE A 610 21.08 -3.03 -17.33
CA ILE A 610 19.93 -3.59 -16.61
C ILE A 610 19.54 -4.98 -17.15
N LEU A 611 19.45 -5.12 -18.48
CA LEU A 611 19.04 -6.37 -19.12
C LEU A 611 20.08 -7.50 -18.95
N ALA A 612 21.33 -7.16 -18.65
CA ALA A 612 22.40 -8.13 -18.35
C ALA A 612 22.33 -8.69 -16.92
N ARG A 613 21.52 -8.12 -16.03
CA ARG A 613 21.34 -8.63 -14.66
C ARG A 613 20.56 -9.95 -14.68
N PRO A 614 20.71 -10.83 -13.67
CA PRO A 614 19.99 -12.10 -13.61
C PRO A 614 18.46 -11.96 -13.74
N HIS A 615 17.86 -10.98 -13.07
CA HIS A 615 16.43 -10.70 -13.14
C HIS A 615 16.02 -9.87 -14.38
N GLY A 616 16.96 -9.46 -15.22
CA GLY A 616 16.70 -8.71 -16.46
C GLY A 616 15.77 -9.44 -17.42
N ARG A 617 15.66 -10.78 -17.33
CA ARG A 617 14.70 -11.62 -18.07
C ARG A 617 13.24 -11.18 -17.87
N ALA A 618 12.92 -10.56 -16.73
CA ALA A 618 11.61 -9.98 -16.46
C ALA A 618 11.19 -8.94 -17.51
N ALA A 619 12.14 -8.32 -18.22
CA ALA A 619 11.84 -7.42 -19.34
C ALA A 619 11.11 -8.13 -20.48
N ILE A 620 11.50 -9.36 -20.84
CA ILE A 620 10.84 -10.15 -21.88
C ILE A 620 9.45 -10.59 -21.39
N MET A 621 9.36 -11.09 -20.15
CA MET A 621 8.13 -11.59 -19.54
C MET A 621 7.02 -10.54 -19.47
N ARG A 622 7.40 -9.26 -19.32
CA ARG A 622 6.47 -8.13 -19.28
C ARG A 622 5.70 -7.90 -20.59
N GLY A 623 6.18 -8.45 -21.71
CA GLY A 623 5.58 -8.27 -23.03
C GLY A 623 5.69 -6.83 -23.57
N GLY A 624 4.99 -6.56 -24.67
CA GLY A 624 4.80 -5.20 -25.19
C GLY A 624 6.11 -4.48 -25.53
N LEU A 625 6.17 -3.18 -25.21
CA LEU A 625 7.29 -2.32 -25.56
C LEU A 625 8.59 -2.70 -24.84
N ILE A 626 8.52 -3.01 -23.55
CA ILE A 626 9.70 -3.38 -22.75
C ILE A 626 10.32 -4.67 -23.28
N ALA A 627 9.50 -5.69 -23.57
CA ALA A 627 9.98 -6.93 -24.17
C ALA A 627 10.60 -6.70 -25.55
N ARG A 628 9.99 -5.85 -26.39
CA ARG A 628 10.54 -5.53 -27.72
C ARG A 628 11.88 -4.80 -27.62
N ILE A 629 12.04 -3.86 -26.69
CA ILE A 629 13.32 -3.19 -26.40
C ILE A 629 14.36 -4.22 -25.96
N ALA A 630 13.99 -5.13 -25.04
CA ALA A 630 14.88 -6.17 -24.56
C ALA A 630 15.40 -7.06 -25.70
N VAL A 631 14.51 -7.48 -26.60
CA VAL A 631 14.86 -8.25 -27.80
C VAL A 631 15.75 -7.44 -28.75
N GLU A 632 15.45 -6.16 -28.99
CA GLU A 632 16.29 -5.27 -29.81
C GLU A 632 17.72 -5.15 -29.26
N LEU A 633 17.84 -5.12 -27.93
CA LEU A 633 19.11 -5.03 -27.24
C LEU A 633 19.79 -6.40 -27.03
N GLY A 634 19.29 -7.45 -27.67
CA GLY A 634 19.96 -8.75 -27.77
C GLY A 634 19.59 -9.75 -26.68
N MET A 635 18.55 -9.50 -25.88
CA MET A 635 17.96 -10.57 -25.09
C MET A 635 17.29 -11.59 -26.01
N THR A 636 17.45 -12.86 -25.68
CA THR A 636 16.91 -13.99 -26.45
C THR A 636 15.96 -14.80 -25.59
N GLU A 637 15.14 -15.65 -26.23
CA GLU A 637 14.29 -16.63 -25.55
C GLU A 637 15.06 -17.43 -24.48
N ARG A 638 16.31 -17.80 -24.79
CA ARG A 638 17.19 -18.52 -23.88
C ARG A 638 17.37 -17.82 -22.52
N ALA A 639 17.34 -16.49 -22.48
CA ALA A 639 17.44 -15.75 -21.21
C ALA A 639 16.26 -16.02 -20.26
N VAL A 640 15.07 -16.26 -20.81
CA VAL A 640 13.85 -16.60 -20.06
C VAL A 640 13.83 -18.08 -19.65
N MET A 641 14.76 -18.89 -20.15
CA MET A 641 14.90 -20.29 -19.75
C MET A 641 15.89 -20.49 -18.59
N PHE A 642 16.38 -19.41 -17.95
CA PHE A 642 17.40 -19.48 -16.88
C PHE A 642 16.94 -19.02 -15.49
N GLY A 643 15.65 -18.93 -15.22
CA GLY A 643 15.14 -18.40 -13.96
C GLY A 643 13.85 -19.06 -13.49
N PRO A 644 13.23 -18.59 -12.39
CA PRO A 644 13.53 -17.34 -11.69
C PRO A 644 14.94 -17.27 -11.13
N SER A 645 15.54 -16.08 -11.09
CA SER A 645 16.86 -15.90 -10.45
C SER A 645 16.80 -16.23 -8.96
N ALA A 646 17.93 -16.55 -8.33
CA ALA A 646 18.01 -16.82 -6.90
C ALA A 646 17.39 -15.67 -6.07
N ASN A 647 17.67 -14.44 -6.49
CA ASN A 647 17.17 -13.23 -5.83
C ASN A 647 15.64 -13.14 -5.82
N ALA A 648 14.94 -13.74 -6.78
CA ALA A 648 13.48 -13.75 -6.79
C ALA A 648 12.89 -14.45 -5.55
N PHE A 649 13.62 -15.43 -4.98
CA PHE A 649 13.21 -16.18 -3.79
C PHE A 649 13.65 -15.51 -2.49
N ASP A 650 14.82 -14.86 -2.51
CA ASP A 650 15.42 -14.22 -1.34
C ASP A 650 14.75 -12.88 -1.02
N ILE A 651 14.20 -12.20 -2.02
CA ILE A 651 13.56 -10.90 -1.86
C ILE A 651 12.06 -11.11 -1.61
N PRO A 652 11.45 -10.42 -0.62
CA PRO A 652 10.00 -10.31 -0.53
C PRO A 652 9.46 -9.74 -1.85
N ASN A 653 8.94 -10.62 -2.70
CA ASN A 653 8.50 -10.26 -4.03
C ASN A 653 7.01 -9.93 -4.00
N ASP A 654 6.68 -8.64 -4.06
CA ASP A 654 5.31 -8.12 -4.16
C ASP A 654 4.60 -8.61 -5.44
N HIS A 655 5.36 -9.13 -6.41
CA HIS A 655 4.89 -9.65 -7.68
C HIS A 655 4.64 -11.16 -7.66
N ALA A 656 4.16 -11.67 -6.53
CA ALA A 656 3.64 -13.02 -6.41
C ALA A 656 2.54 -13.31 -7.45
N ILE A 657 2.74 -14.31 -8.29
CA ILE A 657 1.80 -14.68 -9.37
C ILE A 657 0.82 -15.71 -8.84
N GLN A 658 -0.47 -15.42 -8.95
CA GLN A 658 -1.53 -16.37 -8.61
C GLN A 658 -1.78 -17.31 -9.79
N ALA A 659 -1.31 -18.55 -9.67
CA ALA A 659 -1.56 -19.59 -10.66
C ALA A 659 -2.95 -20.23 -10.48
N PRO A 660 -3.51 -20.83 -11.55
CA PRO A 660 -4.71 -21.65 -11.44
C PRO A 660 -4.57 -22.70 -10.32
N GLY A 661 -5.60 -22.82 -9.49
CA GLY A 661 -5.59 -23.68 -8.31
C GLY A 661 -5.15 -23.01 -7.00
N GLY A 662 -4.92 -21.68 -7.00
CA GLY A 662 -4.61 -20.92 -5.78
C GLY A 662 -3.16 -21.06 -5.30
N ARG A 663 -2.28 -21.56 -6.17
CA ARG A 663 -0.84 -21.62 -5.93
C ARG A 663 -0.22 -20.24 -6.15
N THR A 664 0.79 -19.93 -5.35
CA THR A 664 1.57 -18.70 -5.50
C THR A 664 2.92 -19.03 -6.12
N LEU A 665 3.15 -18.55 -7.34
CA LEU A 665 4.44 -18.64 -8.01
C LEU A 665 5.24 -17.36 -7.75
N ILE A 666 6.56 -17.52 -7.72
CA ILE A 666 7.53 -16.42 -7.72
C ILE A 666 8.23 -16.39 -9.07
N ASP A 667 8.44 -15.20 -9.61
CA ASP A 667 9.31 -14.98 -10.76
C ASP A 667 10.12 -13.69 -10.61
N ASP A 668 11.10 -13.47 -11.49
CA ASP A 668 11.84 -12.22 -11.55
C ASP A 668 10.93 -11.03 -11.87
N TYR A 669 11.25 -9.87 -11.32
CA TYR A 669 10.56 -8.61 -11.63
C TYR A 669 11.57 -7.50 -11.94
N LEU A 670 11.07 -6.38 -12.49
CA LEU A 670 11.85 -5.16 -12.67
C LEU A 670 11.29 -4.08 -11.74
N SER A 671 12.17 -3.40 -11.02
CA SER A 671 11.81 -2.22 -10.25
C SER A 671 11.43 -1.03 -11.14
N ASP A 672 10.74 -0.03 -10.58
CA ASP A 672 10.35 1.16 -11.33
C ASP A 672 11.55 1.94 -11.89
N SER A 673 12.67 1.97 -11.16
CA SER A 673 13.92 2.60 -11.61
C SER A 673 14.53 1.89 -12.83
N GLU A 674 14.48 0.55 -12.84
CA GLU A 674 14.96 -0.27 -13.95
C GLU A 674 14.09 -0.08 -15.19
N VAL A 675 12.77 -0.08 -15.02
CA VAL A 675 11.81 0.23 -16.08
C VAL A 675 12.03 1.64 -16.64
N ALA A 676 12.25 2.63 -15.78
CA ALA A 676 12.53 4.01 -16.18
C ALA A 676 13.78 4.12 -17.06
N ILE A 677 14.85 3.37 -16.73
CA ILE A 677 16.09 3.35 -17.52
C ILE A 677 15.88 2.63 -18.85
N ILE A 678 15.18 1.48 -18.85
CA ILE A 678 14.85 0.77 -20.10
C ILE A 678 14.01 1.67 -21.03
N LEU A 679 13.09 2.45 -20.50
CA LEU A 679 12.28 3.42 -21.27
C LEU A 679 13.00 4.73 -21.59
N GLY A 680 14.25 4.90 -21.14
CA GLY A 680 15.08 6.05 -21.44
C GLY A 680 14.57 7.35 -20.82
N GLN A 681 14.21 7.31 -19.53
CA GLN A 681 13.88 8.51 -18.78
C GLN A 681 15.09 9.47 -18.70
N VAL A 682 14.83 10.75 -18.94
CA VAL A 682 15.81 11.85 -18.89
C VAL A 682 15.59 12.68 -17.63
N GLY A 683 16.50 12.54 -16.67
CA GLY A 683 16.43 13.22 -15.39
C GLY A 683 15.13 12.93 -14.61
N PHE A 684 14.74 13.89 -13.77
CA PHE A 684 13.57 13.75 -12.90
C PHE A 684 12.28 14.38 -13.47
N ARG A 685 12.37 15.05 -14.63
CA ARG A 685 11.25 15.82 -15.21
C ARG A 685 10.21 14.99 -15.97
N GLY A 686 10.36 13.65 -15.98
CA GLY A 686 9.44 12.74 -16.66
C GLY A 686 9.45 12.83 -18.18
N ASP A 687 10.52 13.39 -18.76
CA ASP A 687 10.81 13.29 -20.19
C ASP A 687 11.41 11.90 -20.46
N SER A 688 11.03 11.23 -21.56
CA SER A 688 11.56 9.90 -21.89
C SER A 688 11.72 9.69 -23.39
N LEU A 689 12.63 8.78 -23.77
CA LEU A 689 12.84 8.34 -25.16
C LEU A 689 11.72 7.41 -25.66
N TRP A 690 11.05 6.72 -24.74
CA TRP A 690 9.93 5.83 -25.03
C TRP A 690 8.70 6.17 -24.17
N PRO A 691 7.47 5.93 -24.63
CA PRO A 691 6.27 6.13 -23.80
C PRO A 691 6.28 5.20 -22.59
N ASP A 692 5.72 5.65 -21.46
CA ASP A 692 5.46 4.78 -20.31
C ASP A 692 4.50 3.64 -20.67
N GLU A 693 4.61 2.51 -19.99
CA GLU A 693 3.85 1.29 -20.28
C GLU A 693 2.33 1.54 -20.28
N ALA A 694 1.82 2.32 -19.32
CA ALA A 694 0.39 2.65 -19.25
C ALA A 694 -0.04 3.53 -20.43
N THR A 695 0.80 4.47 -20.85
CA THR A 695 0.59 5.27 -22.07
C THR A 695 0.61 4.39 -23.32
N PHE A 696 1.53 3.42 -23.42
CA PHE A 696 1.57 2.50 -24.56
C PHE A 696 0.34 1.59 -24.61
N ARG A 697 -0.01 0.96 -23.48
CA ARG A 697 -1.17 0.06 -23.32
C ARG A 697 -2.50 0.75 -23.64
N SER A 698 -2.72 1.95 -23.10
CA SER A 698 -3.94 2.73 -23.38
C SER A 698 -4.11 3.16 -24.84
N ASN A 699 -3.06 3.03 -25.67
CA ASN A 699 -3.05 3.47 -27.05
C ASN A 699 -2.91 2.35 -28.10
N GLY A 700 -3.30 1.13 -27.76
CA GLY A 700 -3.56 0.07 -28.75
C GLY A 700 -2.77 -1.21 -28.57
N TRP A 701 -1.87 -1.28 -27.58
CA TRP A 701 -1.33 -2.57 -27.16
C TRP A 701 -2.31 -3.26 -26.23
N GLU A 702 -3.03 -4.23 -26.77
CA GLU A 702 -4.04 -5.01 -26.04
C GLU A 702 -3.45 -6.35 -25.53
N GLY A 703 -2.13 -6.40 -25.32
CA GLY A 703 -1.42 -7.60 -24.87
C GLY A 703 -0.85 -8.48 -25.99
N VAL A 704 -0.79 -7.94 -27.22
CA VAL A 704 -0.22 -8.59 -28.42
C VAL A 704 0.55 -7.58 -29.23
N TRP A 705 1.77 -7.92 -29.63
CA TRP A 705 2.58 -7.17 -30.56
C TRP A 705 2.10 -7.43 -32.00
N THR A 706 1.81 -6.37 -32.73
CA THR A 706 1.24 -6.46 -34.09
C THR A 706 2.19 -5.82 -35.10
N GLY A 707 1.97 -6.06 -36.39
CA GLY A 707 2.79 -5.43 -37.44
C GLY A 707 2.78 -3.89 -37.38
N TRP A 708 1.69 -3.28 -36.90
CA TRP A 708 1.65 -1.84 -36.65
C TRP A 708 2.61 -1.41 -35.53
N HIS A 709 2.61 -2.14 -34.41
CA HIS A 709 3.52 -1.87 -33.30
C HIS A 709 4.98 -1.98 -33.76
N GLU A 710 5.31 -3.01 -34.56
CA GLU A 710 6.66 -3.19 -35.10
C GLU A 710 7.07 -2.06 -36.05
N ALA A 711 6.18 -1.63 -36.95
CA ALA A 711 6.44 -0.51 -37.85
C ALA A 711 6.73 0.78 -37.07
N TRP A 712 5.90 1.10 -36.07
CA TRP A 712 6.09 2.27 -35.21
C TRP A 712 7.38 2.19 -34.39
N PHE A 713 7.68 1.03 -33.80
CA PHE A 713 8.89 0.82 -33.02
C PHE A 713 10.13 1.04 -33.88
N THR A 714 10.15 0.48 -35.08
CA THR A 714 11.26 0.61 -36.04
C THR A 714 11.46 2.06 -36.47
N GLU A 715 10.38 2.78 -36.79
CA GLU A 715 10.42 4.21 -37.14
C GLU A 715 10.95 5.06 -35.98
N THR A 716 10.44 4.82 -34.77
CA THR A 716 10.86 5.53 -33.56
C THR A 716 12.33 5.25 -33.23
N LEU A 717 12.76 3.99 -33.32
CA LEU A 717 14.15 3.59 -33.10
C LEU A 717 15.10 4.25 -34.11
N ALA A 718 14.70 4.36 -35.38
CA ALA A 718 15.48 5.06 -36.39
C ALA A 718 15.64 6.56 -36.07
N LEU A 719 14.59 7.21 -35.56
CA LEU A 719 14.66 8.60 -35.08
C LEU A 719 15.56 8.75 -33.86
N LEU A 720 15.49 7.81 -32.91
CA LEU A 720 16.32 7.82 -31.71
C LEU A 720 17.80 7.61 -32.02
N ARG A 721 18.13 6.77 -33.01
CA ARG A 721 19.50 6.56 -33.51
C ARG A 721 20.08 7.77 -34.24
N ASN A 722 19.26 8.75 -34.62
CA ASN A 722 19.74 9.97 -35.26
C ASN A 722 20.28 10.96 -34.20
N PRO A 723 21.60 11.26 -34.19
CA PRO A 723 22.21 12.12 -33.19
C PRO A 723 21.71 13.57 -33.24
N GLU A 724 21.09 13.99 -34.34
CA GLU A 724 20.59 15.37 -34.51
C GLU A 724 19.19 15.58 -33.93
N VAL A 725 18.39 14.52 -33.75
CA VAL A 725 16.95 14.64 -33.45
C VAL A 725 16.57 14.03 -32.09
N CYS A 726 17.23 12.92 -31.69
CA CYS A 726 16.95 12.07 -30.50
C CYS A 726 15.82 12.59 -29.57
N PRO A 727 14.55 12.44 -30.00
CA PRO A 727 13.46 13.18 -29.39
C PRO A 727 13.14 12.62 -28.02
N THR A 728 13.07 13.49 -27.02
CA THR A 728 12.45 13.18 -25.73
C THR A 728 11.06 13.77 -25.70
N SER A 729 10.08 13.00 -25.22
CA SER A 729 8.72 13.49 -25.07
C SER A 729 8.23 13.33 -23.63
N ARG A 730 7.40 14.27 -23.20
CA ARG A 730 6.63 14.14 -21.95
C ARG A 730 5.53 13.11 -22.11
N ARG A 731 5.04 12.57 -21.00
CA ARG A 731 3.88 11.69 -20.95
C ARG A 731 2.70 12.16 -21.81
N ASP A 732 2.30 13.43 -21.71
CA ASP A 732 1.16 13.94 -22.49
C ASP A 732 1.45 14.08 -23.99
N GLN A 733 2.71 14.34 -24.35
CA GLN A 733 3.15 14.36 -25.74
C GLN A 733 3.13 12.95 -26.31
N TRP A 734 3.65 11.95 -25.57
CA TRP A 734 3.54 10.54 -25.94
C TRP A 734 2.10 10.11 -26.14
N ARG A 735 1.18 10.47 -25.23
CA ARG A 735 -0.26 10.21 -25.39
C ARG A 735 -0.83 10.85 -26.65
N SER A 736 -0.38 12.05 -27.04
CA SER A 736 -0.82 12.69 -28.28
C SER A 736 -0.28 11.96 -29.52
N THR A 737 1.01 11.65 -29.52
CA THR A 737 1.70 10.94 -30.60
C THR A 737 1.09 9.56 -30.82
N MET A 738 0.90 8.78 -29.76
CA MET A 738 0.32 7.43 -29.83
C MET A 738 -1.13 7.45 -30.33
N ARG A 739 -1.96 8.43 -29.91
CA ARG A 739 -3.32 8.60 -30.47
C ARG A 739 -3.31 8.89 -31.97
N HIS A 740 -2.40 9.73 -32.43
CA HIS A 740 -2.28 10.05 -33.86
C HIS A 740 -1.83 8.84 -34.67
N LEU A 741 -0.89 8.05 -34.14
CA LEU A 741 -0.42 6.83 -34.79
C LEU A 741 -1.50 5.75 -34.86
N ARG A 742 -2.29 5.59 -33.79
CA ARG A 742 -3.46 4.69 -33.78
C ARG A 742 -4.52 5.10 -34.80
N TYR A 743 -4.78 6.40 -34.94
CA TYR A 743 -5.72 6.88 -35.96
C TYR A 743 -5.22 6.58 -37.37
N LYS A 744 -3.93 6.81 -37.64
CA LYS A 744 -3.30 6.47 -38.93
C LYS A 744 -3.40 4.98 -39.24
N SER A 745 -3.21 4.09 -38.26
CA SER A 745 -3.31 2.65 -38.49
C SER A 745 -4.74 2.18 -38.74
N SER A 746 -5.72 2.76 -38.04
CA SER A 746 -7.14 2.45 -38.26
C SER A 746 -7.68 2.95 -39.60
N THR A 747 -7.03 3.94 -40.22
CA THR A 747 -7.45 4.55 -41.49
C THR A 747 -6.66 4.05 -42.69
N ALA A 748 -5.55 3.35 -42.47
CA ALA A 748 -4.86 2.64 -43.53
C ALA A 748 -5.80 1.54 -44.06
N PRO A 749 -6.09 1.50 -45.38
CA PRO A 749 -6.94 0.46 -45.94
C PRO A 749 -6.36 -0.90 -45.56
N SER A 750 -7.19 -1.77 -44.96
CA SER A 750 -6.79 -3.13 -44.65
C SER A 750 -6.51 -3.84 -45.97
N ASN A 751 -5.26 -3.79 -46.41
CA ASN A 751 -4.77 -4.67 -47.47
C ASN A 751 -4.75 -6.07 -46.87
N ASN A 752 -5.92 -6.70 -46.84
CA ASN A 752 -6.08 -8.10 -46.49
C ASN A 752 -5.27 -8.91 -47.51
N ALA A 753 -4.11 -9.40 -47.06
CA ALA A 753 -3.37 -10.49 -47.66
C ALA A 753 -3.49 -11.70 -46.73
#